data_AF-A0A7V7DW31-F1
#
_entry.id   AF-A0A7V7DW31-F1
#
_cell.length_a   1.000
_cell.length_b   1.000
_cell.length_c   1.000
_cell.angle_alpha   90.00
_cell.angle_beta   90.00
_cell.angle_gamma   90.00
#
_symmetry.space_group_name_H-M   'P 1'
#
loop_
_entity.id
_entity.type
_entity.pdbx_description
1 polymer ?
#
loop_
_entity_poly.entity_id
_entity_poly.type
_entity_poly.pdbx_seq_one_letter_code
_entity_poly.pdbx_strand_id
1 'polypeptide(L)'
;MKAKAIVPRYFIKPDGVCVACRIALILLIVCITTNPAHARNPYRKAFFQAYPGAKGSVLDNVPSRAGHCGVCHFDFSGGGARNLYGLAVEATPNRDKSDILGLNGLDSDGDGFSNGTEITDTTTFSNTPTFPGLTPANLSSVSNVDTADIQNHLVPTTGADTTPPTVAVIVPNGGETYVANTGTTVQWIAGDASGIAAVDLYISLDSGATYKPIALGLSNTGTHIWFPANRPTTEALLRVVAIDNAFNTAADVSDAVFTIESPPGGIVPTTLRDFDQPGSQPFEAGILNPPQACAVCHGNYDPAVEPYRNWRGSMMAQASLDPLFKANMAIANQDAPDSGDLCLRCHLYRGWLRGRSVPTDGRQMLSTDESGVACDLCHRLVDPIFDPTENPVEDEDILAALIFPATDFGNGMATIDPTGARRGPFINADTGHPILVSPFHREAALCGTCHDVSNPAFEKDLDGNYVPNTFDATASDFSAHTIAPVERTYSEWFYSAYNTPEGIYAPQFGGNKAFVSTCQDCHMRDVTGRGCNFGTPPVRDDLPLHDMTGGSAWLPGLLPALFPSDVDPDAIQAGIARARYMLQNAADLNVTAEDLMLKVTVTNNTGHKLPTGYPEGRRIWINVKFYDGAMSLISESAAYDADTGYLSHDPEAKIYHIEPGIDPALASILGLPSGPSLHFVLNNKVYLDNRIPPRGFTNAAFADFGGSPVEHTYADEQYWDETYYAIPPGAVSAEVTLYYQSTSKEFVEFLRDENTTNNIGQEMYDLWNQNDKCPPEVMQTAYITSLLQADLDGSGGVDFFDFSIFASFFGNDCIEPDSCGQANLDGTGRIDFADLAVFVDAWLWGK
;
A
#
# COMPACT_ATOMS: atom_id res chain seq x y z
N MET A 1 16.99 -49.09 -33.10
CA MET A 1 16.31 -50.21 -33.82
C MET A 1 14.80 -49.97 -33.84
N LYS A 2 14.05 -50.75 -34.65
CA LYS A 2 12.69 -50.46 -35.16
C LYS A 2 11.54 -50.42 -34.13
N ALA A 3 10.76 -49.33 -34.18
CA ALA A 3 9.31 -49.22 -34.42
C ALA A 3 8.27 -50.23 -33.87
N LYS A 4 7.29 -49.67 -33.12
CA LYS A 4 5.81 -49.77 -33.24
C LYS A 4 5.13 -51.12 -33.63
N ALA A 5 4.12 -51.55 -32.86
CA ALA A 5 2.66 -51.36 -33.15
C ALA A 5 1.70 -52.45 -32.58
N ILE A 6 0.39 -52.10 -32.54
CA ILE A 6 -0.84 -52.91 -32.80
C ILE A 6 -1.91 -52.93 -31.67
N VAL A 7 -3.18 -52.83 -32.11
CA VAL A 7 -4.42 -52.46 -31.37
C VAL A 7 -5.61 -53.19 -32.05
N PRO A 8 -6.57 -53.83 -31.32
CA PRO A 8 -7.96 -53.33 -31.34
C PRO A 8 -8.81 -53.62 -30.07
N ARG A 9 -10.10 -53.29 -30.17
CA ARG A 9 -11.24 -53.47 -29.23
C ARG A 9 -11.93 -54.84 -29.40
N TYR A 10 -12.83 -55.26 -28.48
CA TYR A 10 -14.30 -55.30 -28.66
C TYR A 10 -15.10 -55.93 -27.48
N PHE A 11 -16.31 -55.38 -27.28
CA PHE A 11 -17.49 -55.71 -26.44
C PHE A 11 -17.76 -57.15 -25.96
N ILE A 12 -18.40 -57.29 -24.77
CA ILE A 12 -19.79 -57.78 -24.54
C ILE A 12 -20.18 -57.70 -23.02
N LYS A 13 -21.46 -57.39 -22.72
CA LYS A 13 -22.16 -57.41 -21.39
C LYS A 13 -22.97 -58.73 -21.27
N PRO A 14 -23.44 -59.24 -20.09
CA PRO A 14 -24.14 -58.44 -19.06
C PRO A 14 -24.08 -58.93 -17.58
N ASP A 15 -24.84 -58.22 -16.73
CA ASP A 15 -25.46 -58.57 -15.43
C ASP A 15 -24.62 -58.88 -14.18
N GLY A 16 -24.88 -58.12 -13.10
CA GLY A 16 -24.29 -58.33 -11.77
C GLY A 16 -24.01 -57.06 -10.95
N VAL A 17 -24.89 -56.03 -10.98
CA VAL A 17 -24.63 -54.75 -10.29
C VAL A 17 -24.87 -54.90 -8.78
N CYS A 18 -23.79 -54.94 -8.00
CA CYS A 18 -23.83 -54.74 -6.55
C CYS A 18 -23.39 -53.32 -6.17
N VAL A 19 -24.14 -52.74 -5.25
CA VAL A 19 -24.00 -51.49 -4.49
C VAL A 19 -22.54 -50.97 -4.32
N ALA A 20 -22.05 -50.19 -5.28
CA ALA A 20 -20.83 -49.36 -5.12
C ALA A 20 -20.81 -48.10 -6.01
N CYS A 21 -21.38 -48.14 -7.22
CA CYS A 21 -21.38 -47.01 -8.16
C CYS A 21 -22.73 -46.27 -8.25
N ARG A 22 -23.10 -45.56 -7.18
CA ARG A 22 -24.18 -44.53 -7.21
C ARG A 22 -23.75 -43.14 -6.70
N ILE A 23 -22.47 -42.95 -6.39
CA ILE A 23 -21.98 -41.73 -5.71
C ILE A 23 -21.17 -40.80 -6.65
N ALA A 24 -20.72 -41.27 -7.82
CA ALA A 24 -19.72 -40.56 -8.64
C ALA A 24 -20.21 -40.00 -10.00
N LEU A 25 -21.53 -39.92 -10.26
CA LEU A 25 -22.04 -39.41 -11.55
C LEU A 25 -23.37 -38.65 -11.48
N ILE A 26 -23.53 -37.79 -10.46
CA ILE A 26 -24.56 -36.73 -10.40
C ILE A 26 -23.92 -35.45 -9.83
N LEU A 27 -22.81 -35.00 -10.43
CA LEU A 27 -22.07 -33.81 -10.00
C LEU A 27 -21.58 -32.95 -11.19
N LEU A 28 -22.23 -33.10 -12.36
CA LEU A 28 -22.08 -32.19 -13.49
C LEU A 28 -23.46 -31.97 -14.12
N ILE A 29 -23.78 -30.70 -14.45
CA ILE A 29 -25.06 -30.23 -15.00
C ILE A 29 -26.25 -30.26 -14.01
N VAL A 30 -26.21 -29.38 -13.00
CA VAL A 30 -27.26 -28.34 -12.80
C VAL A 30 -26.58 -27.07 -12.25
N CYS A 31 -26.02 -26.23 -13.13
CA CYS A 31 -25.77 -24.82 -12.80
C CYS A 31 -26.95 -24.00 -13.32
N ILE A 32 -28.00 -23.84 -12.51
CA ILE A 32 -29.02 -22.81 -12.68
C ILE A 32 -29.35 -22.22 -11.30
N THR A 33 -29.21 -20.90 -11.18
CA THR A 33 -29.55 -20.04 -10.02
C THR A 33 -28.89 -20.38 -8.67
N THR A 34 -27.72 -19.77 -8.43
CA THR A 34 -27.39 -19.25 -7.10
C THR A 34 -28.34 -18.09 -6.79
N ASN A 35 -29.40 -18.34 -6.02
CA ASN A 35 -30.06 -17.24 -5.30
C ASN A 35 -29.10 -16.68 -4.25
N PRO A 36 -29.20 -15.38 -3.90
CA PRO A 36 -28.40 -14.82 -2.81
C PRO A 36 -28.68 -15.58 -1.52
N ALA A 37 -27.72 -15.57 -0.61
CA ALA A 37 -27.83 -16.19 0.71
C ALA A 37 -28.78 -15.38 1.62
N HIS A 38 -30.07 -15.32 1.26
CA HIS A 38 -31.12 -15.13 2.24
C HIS A 38 -30.91 -16.17 3.34
N ALA A 39 -30.78 -15.74 4.60
CA ALA A 39 -30.67 -16.66 5.72
C ALA A 39 -31.80 -17.68 5.69
N ARG A 40 -31.50 -18.91 6.14
CA ARG A 40 -32.31 -20.13 5.97
C ARG A 40 -33.82 -19.84 6.00
N ASN A 41 -34.37 -19.67 4.79
CA ASN A 41 -35.73 -19.21 4.50
C ASN A 41 -36.83 -19.88 5.38
N PRO A 42 -36.79 -21.19 5.73
CA PRO A 42 -37.81 -21.76 6.62
C PRO A 42 -37.91 -21.12 8.01
N TYR A 43 -36.81 -20.66 8.64
CA TYR A 43 -36.86 -20.23 10.06
C TYR A 43 -37.40 -18.81 10.24
N ARG A 44 -36.93 -17.85 9.44
CA ARG A 44 -37.52 -16.50 9.41
C ARG A 44 -38.99 -16.56 8.98
N LYS A 45 -39.33 -17.44 8.04
CA LYS A 45 -40.73 -17.71 7.66
C LYS A 45 -41.53 -18.34 8.80
N ALA A 46 -40.97 -19.28 9.56
CA ALA A 46 -41.63 -19.88 10.73
C ALA A 46 -41.86 -18.84 11.84
N PHE A 47 -40.92 -17.92 12.05
CA PHE A 47 -41.05 -16.80 12.99
C PHE A 47 -42.22 -15.88 12.64
N PHE A 48 -42.32 -15.36 11.42
CA PHE A 48 -43.48 -14.54 11.03
C PHE A 48 -44.78 -15.35 10.80
N GLN A 49 -44.70 -16.68 10.72
CA GLN A 49 -45.89 -17.54 10.81
C GLN A 49 -46.36 -17.71 12.26
N ALA A 50 -45.46 -17.70 13.24
CA ALA A 50 -45.80 -17.65 14.67
C ALA A 50 -46.33 -16.26 15.06
N TYR A 51 -45.63 -15.20 14.65
CA TYR A 51 -45.89 -13.81 15.00
C TYR A 51 -46.23 -12.96 13.75
N PRO A 52 -47.43 -13.11 13.17
CA PRO A 52 -47.81 -12.37 11.96
C PRO A 52 -47.89 -10.85 12.17
N GLY A 53 -48.10 -10.39 13.41
CA GLY A 53 -48.12 -8.97 13.76
C GLY A 53 -46.73 -8.30 13.78
N ALA A 54 -45.65 -9.08 13.91
CA ALA A 54 -44.29 -8.55 13.84
C ALA A 54 -43.85 -8.24 12.39
N LYS A 55 -44.60 -8.68 11.38
CA LYS A 55 -44.27 -8.43 9.97
C LYS A 55 -44.48 -6.94 9.63
N GLY A 56 -43.48 -6.31 9.01
CA GLY A 56 -43.44 -4.87 8.75
C GLY A 56 -42.98 -4.02 9.93
N SER A 57 -42.63 -4.63 11.08
CA SER A 57 -42.02 -3.94 12.23
C SER A 57 -40.49 -3.93 12.15
N VAL A 58 -39.82 -3.37 13.16
CA VAL A 58 -38.35 -3.35 13.29
C VAL A 58 -37.71 -4.75 13.48
N LEU A 59 -38.48 -5.79 13.81
CA LEU A 59 -38.02 -7.19 13.76
C LEU A 59 -38.05 -7.79 12.34
N ASP A 60 -38.79 -7.15 11.44
CA ASP A 60 -38.83 -7.50 10.01
C ASP A 60 -37.87 -6.60 9.21
N ASN A 61 -37.85 -5.29 9.43
CA ASN A 61 -37.06 -4.34 8.64
C ASN A 61 -36.61 -3.14 9.48
N VAL A 62 -35.33 -2.78 9.35
CA VAL A 62 -34.78 -1.50 9.85
C VAL A 62 -34.27 -0.64 8.67
N PRO A 63 -34.10 0.70 8.81
CA PRO A 63 -33.73 1.59 7.70
C PRO A 63 -32.49 1.15 6.91
N SER A 64 -31.38 0.84 7.58
CA SER A 64 -30.15 0.31 6.98
C SER A 64 -30.27 -1.15 6.51
N ARG A 65 -31.32 -1.89 6.95
CA ARG A 65 -31.46 -3.32 6.62
C ARG A 65 -32.86 -3.91 6.69
N ALA A 66 -33.56 -3.86 5.56
CA ALA A 66 -34.78 -4.63 5.34
C ALA A 66 -34.51 -6.15 5.29
N GLY A 67 -35.43 -6.97 5.82
CA GLY A 67 -35.37 -8.42 5.71
C GLY A 67 -34.30 -9.15 6.54
N HIS A 68 -33.66 -8.44 7.48
CA HIS A 68 -32.51 -8.87 8.30
C HIS A 68 -32.73 -10.14 9.16
N CYS A 69 -31.66 -10.62 9.79
CA CYS A 69 -31.65 -11.85 10.59
C CYS A 69 -31.40 -11.63 12.09
N GLY A 70 -31.33 -10.36 12.51
CA GLY A 70 -30.98 -9.91 13.85
C GLY A 70 -31.82 -10.49 15.00
N VAL A 71 -33.02 -10.99 14.71
CA VAL A 71 -33.86 -11.70 15.69
C VAL A 71 -33.15 -12.95 16.25
N CYS A 72 -32.31 -13.63 15.46
CA CYS A 72 -31.67 -14.91 15.85
C CYS A 72 -30.13 -14.92 15.76
N HIS A 73 -29.51 -13.82 15.33
CA HIS A 73 -28.09 -13.71 15.01
C HIS A 73 -27.57 -12.33 15.39
N PHE A 74 -26.31 -12.26 15.84
CA PHE A 74 -25.62 -10.98 16.01
C PHE A 74 -25.27 -10.34 14.65
N ASP A 75 -24.97 -11.17 13.64
CA ASP A 75 -24.85 -10.72 12.26
C ASP A 75 -26.25 -10.60 11.62
N PHE A 76 -26.66 -9.37 11.29
CA PHE A 76 -27.96 -9.12 10.67
C PHE A 76 -28.10 -9.70 9.26
N SER A 77 -27.01 -10.22 8.67
CA SER A 77 -27.00 -10.94 7.39
C SER A 77 -27.56 -12.36 7.52
N GLY A 78 -27.47 -12.90 8.74
CA GLY A 78 -27.60 -14.31 9.03
C GLY A 78 -26.31 -15.07 8.75
N GLY A 79 -26.05 -16.10 9.55
CA GLY A 79 -24.70 -16.66 9.70
C GLY A 79 -24.05 -16.17 10.99
N GLY A 80 -22.80 -16.56 11.21
CA GLY A 80 -22.07 -16.20 12.43
C GLY A 80 -22.71 -16.70 13.73
N ALA A 81 -22.32 -16.06 14.84
CA ALA A 81 -22.82 -16.38 16.17
C ALA A 81 -24.32 -16.04 16.32
N ARG A 82 -25.02 -16.89 17.08
CA ARG A 82 -26.41 -16.66 17.45
C ARG A 82 -26.50 -15.76 18.67
N ASN A 83 -27.50 -14.89 18.65
CA ASN A 83 -27.92 -14.16 19.85
C ASN A 83 -28.67 -15.10 20.81
N LEU A 84 -29.07 -14.60 21.99
CA LEU A 84 -29.57 -15.47 23.06
C LEU A 84 -30.92 -16.14 22.70
N TYR A 85 -31.84 -15.41 22.05
CA TYR A 85 -33.03 -16.00 21.40
C TYR A 85 -32.70 -17.06 20.36
N GLY A 86 -31.73 -16.77 19.49
CA GLY A 86 -31.31 -17.67 18.42
C GLY A 86 -30.80 -19.00 18.94
N LEU A 87 -30.11 -19.00 20.09
CA LEU A 87 -29.69 -20.22 20.80
C LEU A 87 -30.89 -20.98 21.37
N ALA A 88 -31.86 -20.28 21.97
CA ALA A 88 -33.11 -20.90 22.45
C ALA A 88 -33.91 -21.54 21.29
N VAL A 89 -33.99 -20.88 20.14
CA VAL A 89 -34.56 -21.45 18.90
C VAL A 89 -33.77 -22.66 18.43
N GLU A 90 -32.42 -22.61 18.43
CA GLU A 90 -31.59 -23.73 18.00
C GLU A 90 -31.75 -24.99 18.85
N ALA A 91 -32.00 -24.83 20.15
CA ALA A 91 -32.28 -25.92 21.09
C ALA A 91 -33.63 -26.63 20.85
N THR A 92 -34.54 -26.05 20.05
CA THR A 92 -35.81 -26.70 19.70
C THR A 92 -35.65 -27.76 18.60
N PRO A 93 -36.47 -28.85 18.58
CA PRO A 93 -36.22 -30.01 17.73
C PRO A 93 -36.46 -29.78 16.22
N ASN A 94 -37.53 -29.06 15.87
CA ASN A 94 -38.00 -28.86 14.50
C ASN A 94 -37.81 -27.40 14.04
N ARG A 95 -37.80 -26.45 14.98
CA ARG A 95 -37.61 -24.99 14.76
C ARG A 95 -38.70 -24.41 13.84
N ASP A 96 -39.89 -24.98 13.95
CA ASP A 96 -41.08 -24.57 13.20
C ASP A 96 -41.93 -23.58 14.01
N LYS A 97 -43.13 -23.25 13.48
CA LYS A 97 -44.07 -22.34 14.15
C LYS A 97 -44.44 -22.80 15.57
N SER A 98 -44.59 -24.10 15.82
CA SER A 98 -44.98 -24.63 17.12
C SER A 98 -43.85 -24.49 18.13
N ASP A 99 -42.64 -24.83 17.71
CA ASP A 99 -41.44 -24.71 18.55
C ASP A 99 -41.16 -23.25 18.91
N ILE A 100 -41.25 -22.32 17.94
CA ILE A 100 -41.07 -20.88 18.15
C ILE A 100 -42.12 -20.30 19.11
N LEU A 101 -43.39 -20.71 19.00
CA LEU A 101 -44.44 -20.32 19.96
C LEU A 101 -44.22 -20.93 21.34
N GLY A 102 -43.55 -22.08 21.45
CA GLY A 102 -43.18 -22.72 22.71
C GLY A 102 -42.20 -21.90 23.56
N LEU A 103 -41.41 -21.02 22.93
CA LEU A 103 -40.45 -20.14 23.61
C LEU A 103 -41.08 -18.86 24.17
N ASN A 104 -42.36 -18.58 23.88
CA ASN A 104 -43.04 -17.32 24.21
C ASN A 104 -42.86 -16.89 25.68
N GLY A 105 -43.06 -17.81 26.63
CA GLY A 105 -42.96 -17.55 28.06
C GLY A 105 -41.56 -17.68 28.67
N LEU A 106 -40.51 -17.78 27.85
CA LEU A 106 -39.12 -17.66 28.30
C LEU A 106 -38.65 -16.21 28.15
N ASP A 107 -37.75 -15.81 29.03
CA ASP A 107 -36.89 -14.63 28.92
C ASP A 107 -35.53 -15.19 28.47
N SER A 108 -35.07 -14.85 27.25
CA SER A 108 -33.88 -15.52 26.67
C SER A 108 -32.57 -14.80 26.96
N ASP A 109 -32.60 -13.47 27.05
CA ASP A 109 -31.42 -12.64 27.33
C ASP A 109 -31.35 -12.11 28.77
N GLY A 110 -32.41 -12.28 29.56
CA GLY A 110 -32.44 -12.02 30.99
C GLY A 110 -32.78 -10.57 31.34
N ASP A 111 -33.44 -9.85 30.46
CA ASP A 111 -33.78 -8.42 30.64
C ASP A 111 -35.01 -8.19 31.55
N GLY A 112 -35.75 -9.25 31.88
CA GLY A 112 -36.94 -9.24 32.72
C GLY A 112 -38.26 -9.29 31.94
N PHE A 113 -38.23 -9.28 30.61
CA PHE A 113 -39.40 -9.45 29.75
C PHE A 113 -39.39 -10.84 29.10
N SER A 114 -40.58 -11.34 28.74
CA SER A 114 -40.67 -12.61 28.01
C SER A 114 -40.56 -12.37 26.51
N ASN A 115 -39.94 -13.29 25.79
CA ASN A 115 -39.82 -13.29 24.33
C ASN A 115 -41.15 -12.89 23.66
N GLY A 116 -42.28 -13.43 24.13
CA GLY A 116 -43.60 -13.11 23.59
C GLY A 116 -44.09 -11.69 23.89
N THR A 117 -43.76 -11.14 25.06
CA THR A 117 -43.99 -9.72 25.40
C THR A 117 -43.26 -8.82 24.40
N GLU A 118 -41.97 -9.03 24.24
CA GLU A 118 -41.09 -8.27 23.36
C GLU A 118 -41.49 -8.31 21.89
N ILE A 119 -41.78 -9.50 21.37
CA ILE A 119 -42.14 -9.71 19.97
C ILE A 119 -43.54 -9.14 19.64
N THR A 120 -44.44 -9.02 20.63
CA THR A 120 -45.87 -8.72 20.36
C THR A 120 -46.45 -7.47 21.00
N ASP A 121 -45.82 -6.85 21.99
CA ASP A 121 -46.37 -5.64 22.63
C ASP A 121 -46.00 -4.35 21.89
N THR A 122 -46.72 -4.07 20.81
CA THR A 122 -46.61 -2.81 20.05
C THR A 122 -47.46 -1.67 20.65
N THR A 123 -47.83 -1.75 21.93
CA THR A 123 -48.87 -0.87 22.52
C THR A 123 -48.53 -0.25 23.87
N THR A 124 -47.77 -0.93 24.72
CA THR A 124 -47.46 -0.49 26.09
C THR A 124 -46.15 0.30 26.16
N PHE A 125 -45.18 -0.05 25.30
CA PHE A 125 -43.85 0.55 25.26
C PHE A 125 -43.74 1.58 24.14
N SER A 126 -42.89 2.59 24.32
CA SER A 126 -42.75 3.67 23.33
C SER A 126 -41.99 3.27 22.05
N ASN A 127 -41.37 2.07 22.05
CA ASN A 127 -40.28 1.72 21.14
C ASN A 127 -40.27 0.25 20.65
N THR A 128 -41.38 -0.48 20.70
CA THR A 128 -41.42 -1.96 20.56
C THR A 128 -42.12 -2.36 19.25
N PRO A 129 -41.77 -3.48 18.56
CA PRO A 129 -41.22 -4.74 19.08
C PRO A 129 -39.69 -4.80 19.29
N THR A 130 -39.28 -5.32 20.43
CA THR A 130 -37.87 -5.43 20.86
C THR A 130 -37.26 -6.78 20.46
N PHE A 131 -35.92 -6.83 20.45
CA PHE A 131 -35.16 -7.99 20.00
C PHE A 131 -34.92 -8.98 21.16
N PRO A 132 -35.57 -10.16 21.20
CA PRO A 132 -35.62 -11.07 22.37
C PRO A 132 -34.33 -11.83 22.69
N GLY A 133 -33.21 -11.37 22.14
CA GLY A 133 -31.88 -11.91 22.36
C GLY A 133 -30.77 -10.86 22.26
N LEU A 134 -31.10 -9.58 22.11
CA LEU A 134 -30.17 -8.47 21.98
C LEU A 134 -30.48 -7.43 23.06
N THR A 135 -29.48 -7.14 23.88
CA THR A 135 -29.53 -6.12 24.92
C THR A 135 -28.44 -5.08 24.64
N PRO A 136 -28.53 -3.85 25.19
CA PRO A 136 -27.46 -2.85 25.02
C PRO A 136 -26.07 -3.40 25.40
N ALA A 137 -26.00 -4.25 26.43
CA ALA A 137 -24.77 -4.90 26.88
C ALA A 137 -24.13 -5.85 25.86
N ASN A 138 -24.87 -6.32 24.85
CA ASN A 138 -24.35 -7.17 23.77
C ASN A 138 -24.40 -6.53 22.37
N LEU A 139 -24.82 -5.26 22.27
CA LEU A 139 -24.90 -4.49 21.02
C LEU A 139 -23.52 -4.37 20.32
N SER A 140 -22.42 -4.31 21.07
CA SER A 140 -21.05 -4.30 20.52
C SER A 140 -20.68 -5.58 19.73
N SER A 141 -21.43 -6.66 19.89
CA SER A 141 -21.26 -7.90 19.12
C SER A 141 -22.05 -7.92 17.81
N VAL A 142 -22.96 -6.96 17.59
CA VAL A 142 -23.79 -6.87 16.40
C VAL A 142 -22.98 -6.41 15.19
N SER A 143 -23.27 -6.97 14.01
CA SER A 143 -22.60 -6.60 12.77
C SER A 143 -23.55 -6.48 11.58
N ASN A 144 -23.09 -5.72 10.59
CA ASN A 144 -23.76 -5.50 9.31
C ASN A 144 -25.17 -4.86 9.44
N VAL A 145 -25.36 -3.95 10.40
CA VAL A 145 -26.53 -3.07 10.53
C VAL A 145 -26.04 -1.79 11.22
N ASP A 146 -26.68 -0.65 10.97
CA ASP A 146 -26.41 0.52 11.80
C ASP A 146 -26.91 0.25 13.22
N THR A 147 -26.05 0.43 14.23
CA THR A 147 -26.47 0.25 15.62
C THR A 147 -27.51 1.29 16.01
N ALA A 148 -27.49 2.50 15.44
CA ALA A 148 -28.47 3.56 15.70
C ALA A 148 -29.91 3.16 15.33
N ASP A 149 -30.06 2.31 14.30
CA ASP A 149 -31.35 1.79 13.84
C ASP A 149 -31.99 0.76 14.77
N ILE A 150 -31.20 0.15 15.66
CA ILE A 150 -31.66 -0.94 16.55
C ILE A 150 -31.53 -0.60 18.03
N GLN A 151 -30.62 0.30 18.42
CA GLN A 151 -30.30 0.61 19.81
C GLN A 151 -31.53 1.08 20.60
N ASN A 152 -32.38 1.89 19.95
CA ASN A 152 -33.63 2.39 20.51
C ASN A 152 -34.70 1.29 20.68
N HIS A 153 -34.44 0.05 20.25
CA HIS A 153 -35.36 -1.09 20.28
C HIS A 153 -34.83 -2.27 21.12
N LEU A 154 -33.77 -2.08 21.91
CA LEU A 154 -33.16 -3.14 22.73
C LEU A 154 -33.60 -3.18 24.20
N VAL A 155 -34.37 -2.19 24.67
CA VAL A 155 -34.91 -2.16 26.03
C VAL A 155 -36.36 -1.66 25.98
N PRO A 156 -37.36 -2.43 26.42
CA PRO A 156 -38.73 -1.94 26.52
C PRO A 156 -38.84 -0.78 27.53
N THR A 157 -39.15 0.42 27.06
CA THR A 157 -39.19 1.62 27.92
C THR A 157 -40.42 1.64 28.84
N THR A 158 -40.29 1.12 30.07
CA THR A 158 -41.28 1.31 31.15
C THR A 158 -41.21 2.72 31.73
N GLY A 159 -41.55 3.71 30.89
CA GLY A 159 -41.12 5.09 31.07
C GLY A 159 -39.74 5.33 30.45
N ALA A 160 -39.46 6.57 30.05
CA ALA A 160 -38.12 6.96 29.65
C ALA A 160 -37.25 7.05 30.91
N ASP A 161 -36.11 6.35 30.93
CA ASP A 161 -35.06 6.70 31.89
C ASP A 161 -34.43 8.01 31.42
N THR A 162 -34.57 9.04 32.26
CA THR A 162 -34.03 10.39 32.03
C THR A 162 -32.95 10.72 33.06
N THR A 163 -32.42 9.70 33.75
CA THR A 163 -31.42 9.86 34.80
C THR A 163 -30.04 9.70 34.19
N PRO A 164 -29.19 10.75 34.16
CA PRO A 164 -27.83 10.59 33.67
C PRO A 164 -27.04 9.59 34.53
N PRO A 165 -26.14 8.79 33.92
CA PRO A 165 -25.29 7.87 34.66
C PRO A 165 -24.41 8.61 35.67
N THR A 166 -23.90 7.89 36.66
CA THR A 166 -22.78 8.38 37.48
C THR A 166 -21.46 8.00 36.83
N VAL A 167 -20.48 8.90 36.88
CA VAL A 167 -19.10 8.67 36.43
C VAL A 167 -18.13 9.42 37.34
N ALA A 168 -16.96 8.84 37.60
CA ALA A 168 -15.85 9.43 38.33
C ALA A 168 -14.51 8.95 37.74
N VAL A 169 -13.59 9.87 37.46
CA VAL A 169 -12.20 9.58 37.07
C VAL A 169 -11.42 9.17 38.32
N ILE A 170 -10.62 8.11 38.23
CA ILE A 170 -9.81 7.61 39.35
C ILE A 170 -8.32 7.77 39.07
N VAL A 171 -7.86 7.47 37.84
CA VAL A 171 -6.48 7.68 37.38
C VAL A 171 -6.45 7.94 35.87
N PRO A 172 -5.67 8.92 35.37
CA PRO A 172 -5.07 10.02 36.13
C PRO A 172 -6.11 10.98 36.71
N ASN A 173 -5.83 11.47 37.91
CA ASN A 173 -6.69 12.44 38.60
C ASN A 173 -5.93 13.72 39.06
N GLY A 174 -4.63 13.82 38.77
CA GLY A 174 -3.87 15.06 38.88
C GLY A 174 -2.51 14.90 39.56
N GLY A 175 -1.50 15.58 39.00
CA GLY A 175 -0.12 15.58 39.49
C GLY A 175 0.69 14.34 39.12
N GLU A 176 0.15 13.39 38.36
CA GLU A 176 0.93 12.30 37.78
C GLU A 176 1.88 12.81 36.67
N THR A 177 2.89 11.99 36.37
CA THR A 177 3.77 12.18 35.20
C THR A 177 3.80 10.86 34.44
N TYR A 178 3.46 10.90 33.15
CA TYR A 178 3.57 9.75 32.25
C TYR A 178 4.61 10.01 31.18
N VAL A 179 5.45 9.01 30.95
CA VAL A 179 6.30 8.95 29.77
C VAL A 179 5.43 8.53 28.59
N ALA A 180 5.46 9.31 27.51
CA ALA A 180 4.75 8.98 26.29
C ALA A 180 5.21 7.63 25.68
N ASN A 181 4.40 7.08 24.80
CA ASN A 181 4.56 5.77 24.16
C ASN A 181 4.67 4.58 25.16
N THR A 182 4.38 4.81 26.45
CA THR A 182 4.39 3.81 27.51
C THR A 182 2.97 3.46 27.97
N GLY A 183 2.68 2.16 28.05
CA GLY A 183 1.36 1.65 28.45
C GLY A 183 1.00 2.09 29.87
N THR A 184 -0.03 2.91 29.97
CA THR A 184 -0.51 3.58 31.18
C THR A 184 -1.94 3.14 31.47
N THR A 185 -2.25 2.87 32.73
CA THR A 185 -3.61 2.43 33.12
C THR A 185 -4.50 3.62 33.42
N VAL A 186 -5.53 3.83 32.60
CA VAL A 186 -6.67 4.70 32.90
C VAL A 186 -7.68 3.92 33.75
N GLN A 187 -8.24 4.56 34.77
CA GLN A 187 -9.25 3.99 35.66
C GLN A 187 -10.40 4.96 35.94
N TRP A 188 -11.62 4.42 35.98
CA TRP A 188 -12.84 5.16 36.28
C TRP A 188 -13.83 4.28 37.05
N ILE A 189 -14.82 4.91 37.67
CA ILE A 189 -16.03 4.24 38.16
C ILE A 189 -17.20 4.84 37.38
N ALA A 190 -18.01 4.01 36.75
CA ALA A 190 -19.27 4.44 36.14
C ALA A 190 -20.39 3.47 36.47
N GLY A 191 -21.60 3.98 36.67
CA GLY A 191 -22.76 3.17 37.04
C GLY A 191 -24.08 3.90 36.89
N ASP A 192 -25.09 3.15 36.49
CA ASP A 192 -26.48 3.59 36.37
C ASP A 192 -27.45 2.43 36.68
N ALA A 193 -28.72 2.74 36.95
CA ALA A 193 -29.76 1.75 37.22
C ALA A 193 -30.18 0.95 35.97
N SER A 194 -30.16 1.57 34.78
CA SER A 194 -30.38 0.89 33.49
C SER A 194 -29.13 0.12 33.03
N GLY A 195 -27.95 0.52 33.50
CA GLY A 195 -26.63 -0.01 33.12
C GLY A 195 -25.87 0.92 32.17
N ILE A 196 -24.56 0.71 32.03
CA ILE A 196 -23.70 1.52 31.15
C ILE A 196 -23.51 0.80 29.80
N ALA A 197 -23.96 1.43 28.73
CA ALA A 197 -23.83 0.94 27.36
C ALA A 197 -22.40 1.12 26.82
N ALA A 198 -21.80 2.29 27.06
CA ALA A 198 -20.49 2.65 26.55
C ALA A 198 -19.74 3.64 27.46
N VAL A 199 -18.42 3.66 27.31
CA VAL A 199 -17.51 4.64 27.91
C VAL A 199 -16.59 5.20 26.83
N ASP A 200 -16.51 6.52 26.75
CA ASP A 200 -15.61 7.26 25.87
C ASP A 200 -14.52 7.97 26.69
N LEU A 201 -13.29 7.93 26.19
CA LEU A 201 -12.11 8.51 26.83
C LEU A 201 -11.55 9.64 25.96
N TYR A 202 -11.26 10.79 26.56
CA TYR A 202 -10.69 11.95 25.88
C TYR A 202 -9.49 12.53 26.65
N ILE A 203 -8.54 13.09 25.90
CA ILE A 203 -7.38 13.84 26.42
C ILE A 203 -7.51 15.31 26.04
N SER A 204 -7.32 16.20 27.00
CA SER A 204 -6.91 17.60 26.77
C SER A 204 -5.40 17.70 27.00
N LEU A 205 -4.74 18.58 26.24
CA LEU A 205 -3.32 18.92 26.41
C LEU A 205 -3.12 20.40 26.79
N ASP A 206 -4.22 21.11 27.05
CA ASP A 206 -4.38 22.57 27.09
C ASP A 206 -5.31 23.03 28.23
N SER A 207 -5.17 22.42 29.40
CA SER A 207 -5.93 22.75 30.62
C SER A 207 -7.47 22.67 30.46
N GLY A 208 -7.94 21.82 29.54
CA GLY A 208 -9.35 21.56 29.29
C GLY A 208 -10.01 22.46 28.24
N ALA A 209 -9.25 23.26 27.49
CA ALA A 209 -9.79 24.11 26.43
C ALA A 209 -10.26 23.29 25.21
N THR A 210 -9.53 22.24 24.82
CA THR A 210 -9.91 21.29 23.78
C THR A 210 -9.74 19.84 24.27
N TYR A 211 -10.47 18.91 23.66
CA TYR A 211 -10.42 17.49 24.00
C TYR A 211 -10.41 16.63 22.73
N LYS A 212 -9.38 15.80 22.58
CA LYS A 212 -9.25 14.81 21.49
C LYS A 212 -9.61 13.41 22.01
N PRO A 213 -10.28 12.55 21.22
CA PRO A 213 -10.59 11.19 21.63
C PRO A 213 -9.33 10.33 21.79
N ILE A 214 -9.31 9.50 22.84
CA ILE A 214 -8.35 8.41 23.05
C ILE A 214 -8.96 7.10 22.55
N ALA A 215 -10.19 6.82 22.97
CA ALA A 215 -10.93 5.61 22.66
C ALA A 215 -12.43 5.89 22.79
N LEU A 216 -13.24 5.30 21.92
CA LEU A 216 -14.69 5.47 21.86
C LEU A 216 -15.39 4.11 21.88
N GLY A 217 -16.55 4.03 22.54
CA GLY A 217 -17.38 2.83 22.60
C GLY A 217 -16.81 1.70 23.48
N LEU A 218 -16.04 2.01 24.51
CA LEU A 218 -15.49 0.99 25.41
C LEU A 218 -16.59 0.37 26.28
N SER A 219 -16.49 -0.93 26.55
CA SER A 219 -17.30 -1.57 27.59
C SER A 219 -16.88 -1.06 28.98
N ASN A 220 -17.84 -0.93 29.90
CA ASN A 220 -17.58 -0.43 31.25
C ASN A 220 -16.85 -1.45 32.15
N THR A 221 -15.56 -1.66 31.89
CA THR A 221 -14.64 -2.50 32.68
C THR A 221 -14.03 -1.76 33.88
N GLY A 222 -14.22 -0.44 33.97
CA GLY A 222 -13.56 0.44 34.95
C GLY A 222 -12.07 0.69 34.68
N THR A 223 -11.50 0.13 33.59
CA THR A 223 -10.09 0.30 33.26
C THR A 223 -9.76 0.11 31.78
N HIS A 224 -8.78 0.88 31.28
CA HIS A 224 -8.25 0.80 29.92
C HIS A 224 -6.73 1.01 29.94
N ILE A 225 -5.99 0.36 29.04
CA ILE A 225 -4.56 0.63 28.83
C ILE A 225 -4.46 1.65 27.70
N TRP A 226 -3.97 2.84 28.03
CA TRP A 226 -3.74 3.95 27.11
C TRP A 226 -2.23 4.14 26.92
N PHE A 227 -1.81 4.49 25.71
CA PHE A 227 -0.45 4.93 25.42
C PHE A 227 -0.53 6.44 25.14
N PRO A 228 -0.03 7.31 26.05
CA PRO A 228 0.02 8.74 25.79
C PRO A 228 0.90 9.01 24.57
N ALA A 229 0.39 9.73 23.57
CA ALA A 229 1.20 10.15 22.43
C ALA A 229 2.36 11.05 22.89
N ASN A 230 3.49 11.04 22.17
CA ASN A 230 4.59 11.97 22.42
C ASN A 230 4.20 13.38 21.97
N ARG A 231 3.40 14.04 22.82
CA ARG A 231 2.97 15.43 22.71
C ARG A 231 3.15 16.06 24.08
N PRO A 232 4.39 16.43 24.46
CA PRO A 232 4.68 16.90 25.81
C PRO A 232 3.79 18.06 26.24
N THR A 233 3.39 18.05 27.51
CA THR A 233 2.60 19.09 28.16
C THR A 233 2.59 18.89 29.68
N THR A 234 2.51 19.97 30.44
CA THR A 234 2.21 19.96 31.89
C THR A 234 0.74 20.25 32.19
N GLU A 235 -0.10 20.33 31.16
CA GLU A 235 -1.49 20.80 31.21
C GLU A 235 -2.51 19.72 30.81
N ALA A 236 -2.14 18.43 30.92
CA ALA A 236 -3.01 17.35 30.48
C ALA A 236 -4.18 17.10 31.45
N LEU A 237 -5.37 16.85 30.90
CA LEU A 237 -6.56 16.41 31.66
C LEU A 237 -7.24 15.25 30.93
N LEU A 238 -7.62 14.21 31.67
CA LEU A 238 -8.45 13.13 31.15
C LEU A 238 -9.91 13.47 31.38
N ARG A 239 -10.76 13.23 30.37
CA ARG A 239 -12.22 13.22 30.52
C ARG A 239 -12.78 11.85 30.19
N VAL A 240 -13.62 11.32 31.07
CA VAL A 240 -14.35 10.07 30.90
C VAL A 240 -15.82 10.40 30.73
N VAL A 241 -16.44 9.94 29.64
CA VAL A 241 -17.88 10.08 29.39
C VAL A 241 -18.51 8.70 29.50
N ALA A 242 -19.51 8.55 30.38
CA ALA A 242 -20.33 7.35 30.48
C ALA A 242 -21.66 7.57 29.76
N ILE A 243 -22.09 6.57 29.01
CA ILE A 243 -23.35 6.53 28.26
C ILE A 243 -24.17 5.36 28.82
N ASP A 244 -25.38 5.64 29.30
CA ASP A 244 -26.27 4.59 29.83
C ASP A 244 -27.03 3.85 28.73
N ASN A 245 -27.82 2.84 29.12
CA ASN A 245 -28.63 2.03 28.22
C ASN A 245 -29.87 2.77 27.65
N ALA A 246 -30.13 3.99 28.08
CA ALA A 246 -31.16 4.90 27.59
C ALA A 246 -30.58 6.13 26.83
N PHE A 247 -29.27 6.13 26.56
CA PHE A 247 -28.50 7.20 25.91
C PHE A 247 -28.42 8.53 26.69
N ASN A 248 -28.71 8.55 27.99
CA ASN A 248 -28.28 9.67 28.82
C ASN A 248 -26.77 9.60 29.01
N THR A 249 -26.13 10.76 29.10
CA THR A 249 -24.67 10.87 29.24
C THR A 249 -24.29 11.68 30.47
N ALA A 250 -23.19 11.29 31.09
CA ALA A 250 -22.51 12.07 32.10
C ALA A 250 -21.00 12.03 31.84
N ALA A 251 -20.30 13.08 32.26
CA ALA A 251 -18.87 13.20 32.09
C ALA A 251 -18.21 13.61 33.40
N ASP A 252 -17.01 13.10 33.64
CA ASP A 252 -16.12 13.58 34.69
C ASP A 252 -14.72 13.83 34.13
N VAL A 253 -13.95 14.68 34.82
CA VAL A 253 -12.62 15.16 34.40
C VAL A 253 -11.66 15.03 35.57
N SER A 254 -10.38 14.73 35.32
CA SER A 254 -9.31 14.75 36.33
C SER A 254 -9.37 16.00 37.23
N ASP A 255 -9.31 15.82 38.56
CA ASP A 255 -9.39 16.89 39.57
C ASP A 255 -8.31 17.98 39.39
N ALA A 256 -7.14 17.61 38.83
CA ALA A 256 -6.09 18.55 38.44
C ALA A 256 -5.30 18.04 37.22
N VAL A 257 -4.47 18.93 36.65
CA VAL A 257 -3.59 18.60 35.51
C VAL A 257 -2.52 17.56 35.87
N PHE A 258 -2.17 16.73 34.90
CA PHE A 258 -1.01 15.84 34.94
C PHE A 258 -0.02 16.17 33.80
N THR A 259 1.17 15.57 33.85
CA THR A 259 2.25 15.83 32.88
C THR A 259 2.44 14.64 31.93
N ILE A 260 2.64 14.94 30.65
CA ILE A 260 3.15 13.99 29.64
C ILE A 260 4.56 14.44 29.25
N GLU A 261 5.54 13.56 29.39
CA GLU A 261 6.95 13.77 29.01
C GLU A 261 7.31 12.91 27.79
N SER A 262 8.25 13.37 26.95
CA SER A 262 8.78 12.56 25.85
C SER A 262 9.48 11.29 26.36
N PRO A 263 9.44 10.19 25.59
CA PRO A 263 10.25 9.02 25.90
C PRO A 263 11.75 9.34 25.74
N PRO A 264 12.64 8.69 26.51
CA PRO A 264 14.07 8.69 26.20
C PRO A 264 14.32 7.91 24.90
N GLY A 265 15.02 8.49 23.94
CA GLY A 265 15.38 7.83 22.69
C GLY A 265 15.84 8.79 21.60
N GLY A 266 16.13 8.25 20.42
CA GLY A 266 16.59 9.01 19.27
C GLY A 266 18.12 9.15 19.18
N ILE A 267 18.61 9.22 17.94
CA ILE A 267 19.81 9.98 17.59
C ILE A 267 19.48 11.48 17.68
N VAL A 268 18.28 11.86 17.24
CA VAL A 268 17.70 13.20 17.39
C VAL A 268 16.41 13.14 18.23
N PRO A 269 16.18 14.08 19.16
CA PRO A 269 14.89 14.15 19.85
C PRO A 269 13.82 14.71 18.91
N THR A 270 12.69 14.01 18.81
CA THR A 270 11.49 14.43 18.09
C THR A 270 10.23 14.08 18.89
N THR A 271 9.10 14.68 18.52
CA THR A 271 7.77 14.41 19.05
C THR A 271 6.79 14.15 17.91
N LEU A 272 5.58 13.70 18.22
CA LEU A 272 4.53 13.51 17.24
C LEU A 272 4.07 14.84 16.60
N ARG A 273 4.41 16.00 17.18
CA ARG A 273 4.14 17.31 16.57
C ARG A 273 5.03 17.58 15.36
N ASP A 274 6.28 17.11 15.37
CA ASP A 274 7.24 17.30 14.28
C ASP A 274 6.84 16.53 13.00
N PHE A 275 5.97 15.52 13.13
CA PHE A 275 5.45 14.68 12.04
C PHE A 275 3.94 14.87 11.75
N ASP A 276 3.29 15.86 12.38
CA ASP A 276 1.88 16.15 12.13
C ASP A 276 1.64 16.52 10.64
N GLN A 277 0.55 16.02 10.06
CA GLN A 277 0.15 16.25 8.67
C GLN A 277 -1.37 16.49 8.58
N PRO A 278 -1.83 17.44 7.74
CA PRO A 278 -3.25 17.77 7.59
C PRO A 278 -4.04 16.69 6.85
N GLY A 279 -5.36 16.86 6.73
CA GLY A 279 -6.32 15.85 6.27
C GLY A 279 -7.07 15.20 7.44
N SER A 280 -7.81 14.12 7.19
CA SER A 280 -8.59 13.44 8.24
C SER A 280 -7.70 12.82 9.30
N GLN A 281 -7.87 13.27 10.54
CA GLN A 281 -7.14 12.83 11.71
C GLN A 281 -7.78 11.55 12.31
N PRO A 282 -7.09 10.85 13.24
CA PRO A 282 -7.68 9.72 13.95
C PRO A 282 -9.05 10.05 14.56
N PHE A 283 -9.99 9.13 14.38
CA PHE A 283 -11.41 9.22 14.75
C PHE A 283 -12.29 10.17 13.92
N GLU A 284 -11.77 10.95 12.96
CA GLU A 284 -12.60 11.79 12.08
C GLU A 284 -13.25 11.00 10.92
N ALA A 285 -12.55 10.00 10.37
CA ALA A 285 -12.95 9.26 9.16
C ALA A 285 -14.03 8.17 9.34
N GLY A 286 -14.67 8.08 10.51
CA GLY A 286 -15.60 6.99 10.84
C GLY A 286 -14.94 5.61 10.93
N ILE A 287 -15.54 4.59 10.30
CA ILE A 287 -14.99 3.23 10.21
C ILE A 287 -14.77 2.88 8.74
N LEU A 288 -13.53 2.62 8.34
CA LEU A 288 -13.23 1.95 7.07
C LEU A 288 -13.61 0.47 7.17
N ASN A 289 -14.32 -0.04 6.16
CA ASN A 289 -14.68 -1.46 6.11
C ASN A 289 -13.49 -2.35 5.69
N PRO A 290 -13.43 -3.61 6.14
CA PRO A 290 -12.40 -4.54 5.69
C PRO A 290 -12.69 -4.94 4.22
N PRO A 291 -11.67 -5.19 3.38
CA PRO A 291 -11.86 -5.38 1.94
C PRO A 291 -12.71 -6.61 1.59
N GLN A 292 -12.86 -7.58 2.51
CA GLN A 292 -13.79 -8.70 2.40
C GLN A 292 -15.26 -8.26 2.30
N ALA A 293 -15.63 -7.09 2.85
CA ALA A 293 -16.97 -6.52 2.68
C ALA A 293 -17.24 -6.14 1.21
N CYS A 294 -16.23 -5.61 0.51
CA CYS A 294 -16.29 -5.27 -0.91
C CYS A 294 -16.28 -6.54 -1.79
N ALA A 295 -15.51 -7.56 -1.39
CA ALA A 295 -15.31 -8.81 -2.13
C ALA A 295 -16.60 -9.60 -2.42
N VAL A 296 -17.68 -9.39 -1.65
CA VAL A 296 -19.00 -10.01 -1.88
C VAL A 296 -19.54 -9.67 -3.27
N CYS A 297 -19.35 -8.41 -3.70
CA CYS A 297 -19.84 -7.90 -4.98
C CYS A 297 -18.72 -7.67 -5.99
N HIS A 298 -17.50 -7.35 -5.53
CA HIS A 298 -16.35 -6.95 -6.36
C HIS A 298 -15.26 -8.04 -6.48
N GLY A 299 -15.60 -9.30 -6.20
CA GLY A 299 -14.69 -10.44 -6.36
C GLY A 299 -15.39 -11.78 -6.62
N ASN A 300 -14.59 -12.79 -6.93
CA ASN A 300 -14.96 -14.18 -7.20
C ASN A 300 -15.98 -14.39 -8.36
N TYR A 301 -16.04 -13.48 -9.33
CA TYR A 301 -16.90 -13.57 -10.52
C TYR A 301 -16.12 -13.61 -11.84
N ASP A 302 -14.99 -12.92 -11.95
CA ASP A 302 -14.10 -12.95 -13.11
C ASP A 302 -12.66 -12.53 -12.71
N PRO A 303 -11.75 -13.50 -12.48
CA PRO A 303 -10.41 -13.22 -12.00
C PRO A 303 -9.56 -12.39 -12.99
N ALA A 304 -9.96 -12.26 -14.26
CA ALA A 304 -9.23 -11.47 -15.25
C ALA A 304 -9.49 -9.96 -15.14
N VAL A 305 -10.62 -9.54 -14.57
CA VAL A 305 -11.05 -8.13 -14.54
C VAL A 305 -11.59 -7.65 -13.18
N GLU A 306 -11.89 -8.54 -12.24
CA GLU A 306 -12.50 -8.14 -10.97
C GLU A 306 -11.53 -7.36 -10.07
N PRO A 307 -12.01 -6.31 -9.36
CA PRO A 307 -11.16 -5.49 -8.50
C PRO A 307 -10.46 -6.28 -7.40
N TYR A 308 -11.20 -7.12 -6.65
CA TYR A 308 -10.70 -7.70 -5.40
C TYR A 308 -9.49 -8.62 -5.59
N ARG A 309 -9.53 -9.55 -6.55
CA ARG A 309 -8.41 -10.47 -6.80
C ARG A 309 -7.20 -9.75 -7.38
N ASN A 310 -7.41 -8.79 -8.29
CA ASN A 310 -6.30 -8.06 -8.89
C ASN A 310 -5.57 -7.19 -7.86
N TRP A 311 -6.34 -6.49 -7.00
CA TRP A 311 -5.82 -5.70 -5.88
C TRP A 311 -5.02 -6.57 -4.91
N ARG A 312 -5.50 -7.77 -4.53
CA ARG A 312 -4.77 -8.68 -3.63
C ARG A 312 -3.39 -9.11 -4.13
N GLY A 313 -3.15 -9.07 -5.45
CA GLY A 313 -1.83 -9.35 -6.03
C GLY A 313 -0.85 -8.17 -5.97
N SER A 314 -1.33 -6.96 -5.70
CA SER A 314 -0.54 -5.73 -5.69
C SER A 314 0.16 -5.50 -4.34
N MET A 315 1.25 -4.72 -4.34
CA MET A 315 1.87 -4.28 -3.07
C MET A 315 0.96 -3.35 -2.26
N MET A 316 -0.05 -2.70 -2.84
CA MET A 316 -1.02 -1.90 -2.08
C MET A 316 -1.78 -2.76 -1.07
N ALA A 317 -2.21 -3.96 -1.46
CA ALA A 317 -2.86 -4.91 -0.55
C ALA A 317 -1.93 -5.50 0.51
N GLN A 318 -0.61 -5.46 0.27
CA GLN A 318 0.42 -6.08 1.10
C GLN A 318 1.26 -5.08 1.89
N ALA A 319 0.97 -3.77 1.78
CA ALA A 319 1.79 -2.69 2.33
C ALA A 319 2.01 -2.79 3.85
N SER A 320 1.03 -3.33 4.59
CA SER A 320 1.10 -3.59 6.03
C SER A 320 1.86 -4.85 6.42
N LEU A 321 2.09 -5.78 5.49
CA LEU A 321 2.76 -7.06 5.73
C LEU A 321 4.24 -7.07 5.30
N ASP A 322 4.67 -6.04 4.57
CA ASP A 322 6.02 -5.87 4.05
C ASP A 322 7.08 -5.84 5.19
N PRO A 323 7.98 -6.85 5.29
CA PRO A 323 9.01 -6.89 6.33
C PRO A 323 10.15 -5.89 6.10
N LEU A 324 10.40 -5.46 4.86
CA LEU A 324 11.42 -4.45 4.54
C LEU A 324 10.97 -3.07 5.04
N PHE A 325 9.69 -2.74 4.84
CA PHE A 325 9.04 -1.59 5.47
C PHE A 325 9.14 -1.66 7.00
N LYS A 326 8.77 -2.79 7.62
CA LYS A 326 8.81 -2.95 9.09
C LYS A 326 10.23 -2.80 9.64
N ALA A 327 11.25 -3.30 8.94
CA ALA A 327 12.65 -3.12 9.29
C ALA A 327 13.09 -1.64 9.20
N ASN A 328 12.74 -0.93 8.12
CA ASN A 328 13.08 0.48 7.98
C ASN A 328 12.35 1.36 9.02
N MET A 329 11.07 1.09 9.29
CA MET A 329 10.30 1.80 10.31
C MET A 329 10.88 1.61 11.73
N ALA A 330 11.58 0.50 11.99
CA ALA A 330 12.31 0.31 13.25
C ALA A 330 13.55 1.21 13.35
N ILE A 331 14.32 1.37 12.26
CA ILE A 331 15.43 2.35 12.19
C ILE A 331 14.90 3.78 12.30
N ALA A 332 13.85 4.13 11.54
CA ALA A 332 13.22 5.44 11.56
C ALA A 332 12.83 5.89 12.99
N ASN A 333 12.14 5.03 13.75
CA ASN A 333 11.77 5.33 15.15
C ASN A 333 12.96 5.28 16.13
N GLN A 334 14.04 4.58 15.79
CA GLN A 334 15.28 4.57 16.58
C GLN A 334 16.08 5.87 16.38
N ASP A 335 16.13 6.37 15.15
CA ASP A 335 16.84 7.57 14.76
C ASP A 335 16.11 8.83 15.23
N ALA A 336 14.80 8.92 14.95
CA ALA A 336 13.92 10.02 15.33
C ALA A 336 12.60 9.43 15.89
N PRO A 337 12.38 9.44 17.22
CA PRO A 337 11.15 8.93 17.84
C PRO A 337 9.89 9.53 17.24
N ASP A 338 8.83 8.72 17.15
CA ASP A 338 7.52 9.09 16.59
C ASP A 338 7.47 9.33 15.07
N SER A 339 8.61 9.28 14.36
CA SER A 339 8.67 9.39 12.89
C SER A 339 7.91 8.27 12.15
N GLY A 340 7.74 7.12 12.79
CA GLY A 340 6.95 6.01 12.25
C GLY A 340 5.47 6.32 12.01
N ASP A 341 4.90 7.40 12.59
CA ASP A 341 3.51 7.77 12.30
C ASP A 341 3.31 8.10 10.81
N LEU A 342 4.30 8.75 10.16
CA LEU A 342 4.31 9.01 8.72
C LEU A 342 4.23 7.69 7.92
N CYS A 343 4.94 6.66 8.36
CA CYS A 343 4.94 5.35 7.70
C CYS A 343 3.61 4.61 7.92
N LEU A 344 3.11 4.59 9.16
CA LEU A 344 1.85 3.95 9.53
C LEU A 344 0.65 4.61 8.85
N ARG A 345 0.71 5.92 8.65
CA ARG A 345 -0.30 6.69 7.92
C ARG A 345 -0.49 6.16 6.51
N CYS A 346 0.57 5.84 5.77
CA CYS A 346 0.43 5.24 4.43
C CYS A 346 0.20 3.72 4.44
N HIS A 347 0.97 2.95 5.23
CA HIS A 347 0.99 1.49 5.16
C HIS A 347 -0.11 0.79 5.98
N LEU A 348 -0.63 1.45 7.01
CA LEU A 348 -1.57 0.92 8.00
C LEU A 348 -2.72 1.90 8.30
N TYR A 349 -3.12 2.69 7.27
CA TYR A 349 -4.07 3.81 7.33
C TYR A 349 -5.34 3.49 8.14
N ARG A 350 -5.90 2.29 7.97
CA ARG A 350 -7.11 1.83 8.68
C ARG A 350 -6.94 1.82 10.21
N GLY A 351 -5.79 1.36 10.71
CA GLY A 351 -5.50 1.34 12.14
C GLY A 351 -5.09 2.71 12.67
N TRP A 352 -4.32 3.47 11.86
CA TRP A 352 -3.96 4.87 12.12
C TRP A 352 -5.20 5.74 12.37
N LEU A 353 -6.20 5.71 11.47
CA LEU A 353 -7.50 6.38 11.63
C LEU A 353 -8.31 5.97 12.85
N ARG A 354 -8.00 4.82 13.47
CA ARG A 354 -8.67 4.31 14.66
C ARG A 354 -7.85 4.55 15.94
N GLY A 355 -6.86 5.44 15.88
CA GLY A 355 -6.03 5.84 17.02
C GLY A 355 -4.98 4.79 17.43
N ARG A 356 -4.66 3.83 16.56
CA ARG A 356 -3.74 2.72 16.86
C ARG A 356 -2.32 2.90 16.33
N SER A 357 -1.95 4.12 15.93
CA SER A 357 -0.57 4.47 15.57
C SER A 357 0.30 4.92 16.74
N VAL A 358 -0.20 4.86 17.97
CA VAL A 358 0.56 5.20 19.18
C VAL A 358 0.71 3.96 20.07
N PRO A 359 1.93 3.44 20.30
CA PRO A 359 3.21 3.89 19.76
C PRO A 359 3.38 3.68 18.24
N THR A 360 4.24 4.51 17.65
CA THR A 360 4.52 4.66 16.21
C THR A 360 5.33 3.52 15.58
N ASP A 361 5.54 2.43 16.32
CA ASP A 361 6.05 1.16 15.79
C ASP A 361 4.92 0.20 15.36
N GLY A 362 3.66 0.63 15.48
CA GLY A 362 2.50 -0.14 15.06
C GLY A 362 2.10 -1.27 16.03
N ARG A 363 2.69 -1.35 17.24
CA ARG A 363 2.38 -2.43 18.21
C ARG A 363 0.94 -2.47 18.72
N GLN A 364 0.13 -1.46 18.41
CA GLN A 364 -1.30 -1.42 18.72
C GLN A 364 -2.19 -1.86 17.56
N MET A 365 -1.66 -2.05 16.35
CA MET A 365 -2.45 -2.45 15.18
C MET A 365 -3.08 -3.83 15.38
N LEU A 366 -4.33 -3.97 14.94
CA LEU A 366 -5.04 -5.25 14.95
C LEU A 366 -4.78 -5.99 13.63
N SER A 367 -4.91 -7.31 13.60
CA SER A 367 -4.84 -8.08 12.34
C SER A 367 -5.90 -7.66 11.31
N THR A 368 -7.02 -7.06 11.75
CA THR A 368 -8.01 -6.46 10.85
C THR A 368 -7.55 -5.16 10.20
N ASP A 369 -6.48 -4.54 10.69
CA ASP A 369 -5.88 -3.31 10.14
C ASP A 369 -4.76 -3.63 9.13
N GLU A 370 -4.21 -4.85 9.17
CA GLU A 370 -3.18 -5.36 8.25
C GLU A 370 -3.75 -5.73 6.85
N SER A 371 -4.61 -4.87 6.31
CA SER A 371 -5.17 -4.98 4.95
C SER A 371 -4.50 -4.06 3.92
N GLY A 372 -3.36 -3.43 4.28
CA GLY A 372 -2.69 -2.41 3.48
C GLY A 372 -3.61 -1.26 3.05
N VAL A 373 -3.31 -0.71 1.88
CA VAL A 373 -4.11 0.30 1.17
C VAL A 373 -5.33 -0.39 0.56
N ALA A 374 -6.42 -0.47 1.34
CA ALA A 374 -7.63 -1.24 1.01
C ALA A 374 -8.72 -0.42 0.28
N CYS A 375 -9.68 -1.12 -0.32
CA CYS A 375 -10.73 -0.54 -1.17
C CYS A 375 -11.45 0.67 -0.55
N ASP A 376 -11.82 0.57 0.73
CA ASP A 376 -12.58 1.60 1.43
C ASP A 376 -11.75 2.86 1.74
N LEU A 377 -10.41 2.78 1.73
CA LEU A 377 -9.55 3.96 1.83
C LEU A 377 -9.65 4.78 0.54
N CYS A 378 -9.21 4.21 -0.59
CA CYS A 378 -9.19 4.91 -1.88
C CYS A 378 -10.58 5.40 -2.29
N HIS A 379 -11.60 4.53 -2.23
CA HIS A 379 -12.97 4.88 -2.62
C HIS A 379 -13.69 5.82 -1.63
N ARG A 380 -13.06 6.27 -0.55
CA ARG A 380 -13.61 7.31 0.33
C ARG A 380 -12.74 8.57 0.38
N LEU A 381 -11.69 8.64 -0.44
CA LEU A 381 -10.91 9.86 -0.60
C LEU A 381 -11.80 10.99 -1.11
N VAL A 382 -11.82 12.08 -0.36
CA VAL A 382 -12.37 13.37 -0.77
C VAL A 382 -11.21 14.19 -1.31
N ASP A 383 -11.50 14.95 -2.35
CA ASP A 383 -10.55 15.88 -2.95
C ASP A 383 -10.22 17.00 -1.94
N PRO A 384 -8.95 17.21 -1.54
CA PRO A 384 -8.60 18.31 -0.64
C PRO A 384 -8.75 19.69 -1.31
N ILE A 385 -8.84 19.77 -2.64
CA ILE A 385 -8.92 21.03 -3.40
C ILE A 385 -10.31 21.14 -4.06
N PHE A 386 -11.30 21.54 -3.26
CA PHE A 386 -12.70 21.56 -3.68
C PHE A 386 -13.01 22.56 -4.83
N ASP A 387 -13.49 22.03 -5.97
CA ASP A 387 -14.18 22.77 -7.03
C ASP A 387 -15.70 22.50 -6.97
N PRO A 388 -16.54 23.49 -6.61
CA PRO A 388 -17.99 23.34 -6.51
C PRO A 388 -18.70 23.11 -7.86
N THR A 389 -17.98 23.12 -8.98
CA THR A 389 -18.53 22.84 -10.31
C THR A 389 -18.35 21.38 -10.76
N GLU A 390 -17.38 20.67 -10.17
CA GLU A 390 -17.01 19.30 -10.58
C GLU A 390 -17.06 18.28 -9.42
N ASN A 391 -16.72 18.68 -8.18
CA ASN A 391 -16.76 17.78 -7.01
C ASN A 391 -18.19 17.54 -6.48
N PRO A 392 -18.44 16.39 -5.80
CA PRO A 392 -19.66 16.17 -5.02
C PRO A 392 -19.94 17.29 -4.02
N VAL A 393 -21.21 17.70 -3.88
CA VAL A 393 -21.60 18.78 -2.95
C VAL A 393 -21.36 18.38 -1.48
N GLU A 394 -21.38 17.09 -1.19
CA GLU A 394 -21.07 16.53 0.12
C GLU A 394 -19.61 16.79 0.55
N ASP A 395 -18.69 17.03 -0.38
CA ASP A 395 -17.27 17.25 -0.07
C ASP A 395 -17.04 18.59 0.67
N GLU A 396 -17.87 19.62 0.44
CA GLU A 396 -17.78 20.93 1.12
C GLU A 396 -17.97 20.80 2.64
N ASP A 397 -19.05 20.12 3.06
CA ASP A 397 -19.36 19.88 4.48
C ASP A 397 -18.31 18.96 5.15
N ILE A 398 -17.75 17.99 4.42
CA ILE A 398 -16.71 17.09 4.94
C ILE A 398 -15.41 17.86 5.20
N LEU A 399 -14.97 18.69 4.25
CA LEU A 399 -13.76 19.50 4.38
C LEU A 399 -13.91 20.56 5.49
N ALA A 400 -15.07 21.19 5.59
CA ALA A 400 -15.37 22.18 6.62
C ALA A 400 -15.42 21.60 8.05
N ALA A 401 -15.57 20.28 8.19
CA ALA A 401 -15.63 19.59 9.49
C ALA A 401 -14.26 19.15 10.04
N LEU A 402 -13.18 19.19 9.24
CA LEU A 402 -11.84 18.76 9.66
C LEU A 402 -11.22 19.71 10.69
N ILE A 403 -10.62 19.17 11.76
CA ILE A 403 -9.84 20.00 12.70
C ILE A 403 -8.52 20.50 12.10
N PHE A 404 -8.04 19.87 11.02
CA PHE A 404 -6.76 20.17 10.39
C PHE A 404 -6.85 19.90 8.87
N PRO A 405 -7.54 20.77 8.10
CA PRO A 405 -7.81 20.54 6.68
C PRO A 405 -6.53 20.59 5.83
N ALA A 406 -6.43 19.68 4.84
CA ALA A 406 -5.37 19.70 3.85
C ALA A 406 -5.66 20.74 2.74
N THR A 407 -4.61 21.34 2.20
CA THR A 407 -4.66 22.30 1.08
C THR A 407 -3.83 21.86 -0.13
N ASP A 408 -3.22 20.67 -0.05
CA ASP A 408 -2.33 20.06 -1.03
C ASP A 408 -2.42 18.53 -0.89
N PHE A 409 -1.82 17.80 -1.81
CA PHE A 409 -1.65 16.34 -1.77
C PHE A 409 -0.18 15.95 -1.50
N GLY A 410 0.04 14.69 -1.12
CA GLY A 410 1.33 14.17 -0.67
C GLY A 410 1.26 13.73 0.80
N ASN A 411 2.33 13.11 1.32
CA ASN A 411 2.52 12.75 2.73
C ASN A 411 1.37 11.99 3.43
N GLY A 412 0.48 11.34 2.68
CA GLY A 412 -0.73 10.74 3.23
C GLY A 412 -1.77 11.76 3.70
N MET A 413 -1.76 13.00 3.21
CA MET A 413 -2.70 14.11 3.51
C MET A 413 -4.12 13.86 2.98
N ALA A 414 -4.65 12.65 3.16
CA ALA A 414 -5.96 12.25 2.69
C ALA A 414 -7.10 12.78 3.57
N THR A 415 -8.10 13.38 2.93
CA THR A 415 -9.43 13.58 3.51
C THR A 415 -10.29 12.35 3.21
N ILE A 416 -10.98 11.83 4.23
CA ILE A 416 -11.80 10.62 4.14
C ILE A 416 -13.26 10.95 4.45
N ASP A 417 -14.16 10.58 3.54
CA ASP A 417 -15.61 10.63 3.78
C ASP A 417 -15.99 9.80 5.02
N PRO A 418 -16.57 10.40 6.07
CA PRO A 418 -16.90 9.70 7.31
C PRO A 418 -18.20 8.87 7.22
N THR A 419 -19.08 9.19 6.27
CA THR A 419 -20.40 8.58 6.09
C THR A 419 -20.35 7.22 5.40
N GLY A 420 -19.30 6.98 4.61
CA GLY A 420 -19.15 5.77 3.81
C GLY A 420 -19.80 5.83 2.43
N ALA A 421 -20.02 7.01 1.86
CA ALA A 421 -20.31 7.09 0.43
C ALA A 421 -19.05 6.70 -0.39
N ARG A 422 -19.20 5.83 -1.39
CA ARG A 422 -18.08 5.37 -2.23
C ARG A 422 -17.97 6.26 -3.47
N ARG A 423 -16.80 6.87 -3.68
CA ARG A 423 -16.48 7.68 -4.85
C ARG A 423 -15.88 6.84 -5.97
N GLY A 424 -16.07 7.28 -7.21
CA GLY A 424 -15.54 6.63 -8.39
C GLY A 424 -15.90 7.33 -9.70
N PRO A 425 -15.39 6.84 -10.85
CA PRO A 425 -15.47 7.55 -12.11
C PRO A 425 -16.81 7.38 -12.87
N PHE A 426 -17.78 6.61 -12.37
CA PHE A 426 -18.95 6.17 -13.14
C PHE A 426 -20.30 6.62 -12.58
N ILE A 427 -21.09 7.30 -13.43
CA ILE A 427 -22.44 7.79 -13.13
C ILE A 427 -23.55 6.71 -13.15
N ASN A 428 -23.30 5.58 -13.81
CA ASN A 428 -24.29 4.52 -14.05
C ASN A 428 -23.85 3.18 -13.46
N ALA A 429 -23.78 3.09 -12.14
CA ALA A 429 -23.54 1.83 -11.42
C ALA A 429 -24.83 1.32 -10.74
N ASP A 430 -25.01 0.00 -10.72
CA ASP A 430 -26.07 -0.66 -9.94
C ASP A 430 -25.63 -0.75 -8.48
N THR A 431 -26.39 -0.16 -7.56
CA THR A 431 -25.91 0.14 -6.21
C THR A 431 -26.31 -0.89 -5.15
N GLY A 432 -25.32 -1.35 -4.37
CA GLY A 432 -25.52 -2.04 -3.09
C GLY A 432 -25.22 -1.15 -1.87
N HIS A 433 -24.73 0.06 -2.09
CA HIS A 433 -24.35 1.08 -1.10
C HIS A 433 -24.39 2.48 -1.77
N PRO A 434 -24.36 3.59 -1.01
CA PRO A 434 -24.27 4.93 -1.58
C PRO A 434 -23.03 5.09 -2.48
N ILE A 435 -23.18 5.87 -3.56
CA ILE A 435 -22.11 6.21 -4.49
C ILE A 435 -22.14 7.70 -4.84
N LEU A 436 -20.97 8.27 -5.11
CA LEU A 436 -20.77 9.62 -5.63
C LEU A 436 -19.84 9.56 -6.84
N VAL A 437 -20.09 10.39 -7.86
CA VAL A 437 -19.18 10.52 -9.00
C VAL A 437 -18.10 11.53 -8.62
N SER A 438 -16.83 11.17 -8.77
CA SER A 438 -15.70 12.02 -8.35
C SER A 438 -14.72 12.23 -9.52
N PRO A 439 -14.42 13.49 -9.91
CA PRO A 439 -13.36 13.82 -10.85
C PRO A 439 -11.99 13.36 -10.36
N PHE A 440 -11.67 13.64 -9.09
CA PHE A 440 -10.45 13.21 -8.38
C PHE A 440 -10.14 11.70 -8.56
N HIS A 441 -11.17 10.85 -8.66
CA HIS A 441 -11.00 9.40 -8.92
C HIS A 441 -10.55 9.04 -10.36
N ARG A 442 -10.35 10.04 -11.22
CA ARG A 442 -9.79 9.95 -12.58
C ARG A 442 -8.46 10.67 -12.70
N GLU A 443 -7.99 11.32 -11.63
CA GLU A 443 -6.82 12.20 -11.65
C GLU A 443 -5.64 11.57 -10.94
N ALA A 444 -4.43 11.83 -11.44
CA ALA A 444 -3.20 11.37 -10.82
C ALA A 444 -3.01 11.90 -9.38
N ALA A 445 -3.63 13.02 -9.03
CA ALA A 445 -3.56 13.64 -7.69
C ALA A 445 -4.04 12.69 -6.57
N LEU A 446 -4.98 11.78 -6.86
CA LEU A 446 -5.40 10.71 -5.95
C LEU A 446 -4.24 9.75 -5.62
N CYS A 447 -3.36 9.47 -6.60
CA CYS A 447 -2.13 8.71 -6.37
C CYS A 447 -1.09 9.60 -5.66
N GLY A 448 -1.01 10.87 -6.02
CA GLY A 448 -0.16 11.88 -5.39
C GLY A 448 -0.32 11.98 -3.88
N THR A 449 -1.52 11.76 -3.35
CA THR A 449 -1.79 11.69 -1.90
C THR A 449 -0.82 10.77 -1.13
N CYS A 450 -0.33 9.68 -1.74
CA CYS A 450 0.65 8.77 -1.13
C CYS A 450 1.99 8.68 -1.89
N HIS A 451 2.07 9.19 -3.13
CA HIS A 451 3.24 9.06 -4.01
C HIS A 451 3.98 10.39 -4.29
N ASP A 452 3.70 11.42 -3.50
CA ASP A 452 4.64 12.51 -3.23
C ASP A 452 4.97 12.50 -1.73
N VAL A 453 6.21 12.19 -1.37
CA VAL A 453 6.61 11.89 0.02
C VAL A 453 7.79 12.75 0.43
N SER A 454 7.64 13.40 1.58
CA SER A 454 8.59 14.36 2.12
C SER A 454 8.71 14.20 3.63
N ASN A 455 9.87 14.51 4.19
CA ASN A 455 10.10 14.51 5.62
C ASN A 455 9.69 15.88 6.21
N PRO A 456 8.58 15.98 6.97
CA PRO A 456 8.07 17.24 7.48
C PRO A 456 8.88 17.81 8.65
N ALA A 457 9.85 17.08 9.20
CA ALA A 457 10.77 17.61 10.21
C ALA A 457 11.78 18.63 9.64
N PHE A 458 11.82 18.81 8.31
CA PHE A 458 12.76 19.68 7.61
C PHE A 458 12.07 20.59 6.58
N GLU A 459 12.27 21.90 6.70
CA GLU A 459 11.83 22.92 5.74
C GLU A 459 13.02 23.51 4.95
N LYS A 460 12.75 23.95 3.72
CA LYS A 460 13.73 24.62 2.85
C LYS A 460 13.99 26.06 3.31
N ASP A 461 15.25 26.38 3.59
CA ASP A 461 15.70 27.73 3.92
C ASP A 461 15.80 28.66 2.69
N LEU A 462 16.15 29.93 2.92
CA LEU A 462 16.30 30.94 1.86
C LEU A 462 17.46 30.67 0.90
N ASP A 463 18.42 29.83 1.29
CA ASP A 463 19.58 29.43 0.49
C ASP A 463 19.32 28.08 -0.25
N GLY A 464 18.16 27.46 -0.03
CA GLY A 464 17.71 26.22 -0.67
C GLY A 464 18.08 24.93 0.07
N ASN A 465 18.64 25.01 1.28
CA ASN A 465 18.98 23.84 2.09
C ASN A 465 17.78 23.40 2.93
N TYR A 466 17.62 22.09 3.15
CA TYR A 466 16.60 21.60 4.07
C TYR A 466 17.14 21.54 5.50
N VAL A 467 16.57 22.36 6.40
CA VAL A 467 17.05 22.53 7.78
C VAL A 467 16.00 22.03 8.77
N PRO A 468 16.40 21.50 9.95
CA PRO A 468 15.46 21.05 10.97
C PRO A 468 14.52 22.16 11.42
N ASN A 469 13.25 21.82 11.62
CA ASN A 469 12.22 22.71 12.13
C ASN A 469 12.42 23.02 13.62
N THR A 470 11.55 23.87 14.17
CA THR A 470 11.50 24.08 15.63
C THR A 470 11.01 22.80 16.29
N PHE A 471 11.81 22.22 17.19
CA PHE A 471 11.44 21.01 17.95
C PHE A 471 10.10 21.14 18.70
N ASP A 472 9.32 20.07 18.68
CA ASP A 472 7.97 19.97 19.23
C ASP A 472 6.97 20.91 18.55
N ALA A 473 7.17 21.18 17.26
CA ALA A 473 6.28 21.99 16.44
C ALA A 473 6.10 21.38 15.05
N THR A 474 4.87 21.47 14.56
CA THR A 474 4.53 21.08 13.19
C THR A 474 5.19 22.02 12.18
N ALA A 475 5.49 21.51 10.98
CA ALA A 475 5.89 22.32 9.83
C ALA A 475 4.94 23.51 9.61
N SER A 476 5.50 24.62 9.14
CA SER A 476 4.77 25.84 8.80
C SER A 476 4.15 25.79 7.41
N ASP A 477 4.68 24.94 6.53
CA ASP A 477 4.15 24.59 5.22
C ASP A 477 4.19 23.06 5.01
N PHE A 478 3.22 22.54 4.25
CA PHE A 478 3.04 21.11 3.97
C PHE A 478 3.26 20.76 2.50
N SER A 479 3.48 21.74 1.62
CA SER A 479 3.70 21.47 0.21
C SER A 479 4.99 20.67 0.00
N ALA A 480 4.94 19.63 -0.84
CA ALA A 480 6.11 18.81 -1.17
C ALA A 480 7.27 19.63 -1.79
N HIS A 481 7.05 20.87 -2.22
CA HIS A 481 8.10 21.72 -2.79
C HIS A 481 8.94 22.44 -1.71
N THR A 482 8.43 22.56 -0.48
CA THR A 482 9.06 23.30 0.63
C THR A 482 9.62 22.42 1.73
N ILE A 483 9.06 21.23 1.99
CA ILE A 483 9.63 20.22 2.91
C ILE A 483 10.56 19.21 2.21
N ALA A 484 11.44 18.54 2.97
CA ALA A 484 12.55 17.76 2.41
C ALA A 484 12.13 16.53 1.59
N PRO A 485 12.70 16.29 0.39
CA PRO A 485 12.30 15.20 -0.49
C PRO A 485 12.73 13.83 0.00
N VAL A 486 11.78 12.90 -0.10
CA VAL A 486 12.00 11.45 0.07
C VAL A 486 11.64 10.73 -1.22
N GLU A 487 10.42 10.94 -1.72
CA GLU A 487 9.95 10.44 -3.02
C GLU A 487 9.24 11.56 -3.79
N ARG A 488 9.49 11.67 -5.09
CA ARG A 488 8.87 12.69 -5.96
C ARG A 488 8.10 12.07 -7.13
N THR A 489 7.63 10.83 -7.00
CA THR A 489 7.00 10.07 -8.09
C THR A 489 5.86 10.83 -8.77
N TYR A 490 5.00 11.48 -7.98
CA TYR A 490 3.90 12.29 -8.49
C TYR A 490 4.39 13.57 -9.19
N SER A 491 5.25 14.38 -8.55
CA SER A 491 5.77 15.61 -9.14
C SER A 491 6.66 15.36 -10.37
N GLU A 492 7.45 14.29 -10.37
CA GLU A 492 8.18 13.79 -11.55
C GLU A 492 7.23 13.51 -12.73
N TRP A 493 6.05 12.93 -12.49
CA TRP A 493 5.00 12.74 -13.50
C TRP A 493 4.28 14.03 -13.88
N PHE A 494 3.96 14.88 -12.91
CA PHE A 494 3.20 16.12 -13.10
C PHE A 494 3.91 17.09 -14.03
N TYR A 495 5.24 17.15 -13.94
CA TYR A 495 6.11 17.95 -14.81
C TYR A 495 6.65 17.17 -16.03
N SER A 496 6.03 16.05 -16.39
CA SER A 496 6.35 15.28 -17.60
C SER A 496 5.36 15.53 -18.74
N ALA A 497 5.72 15.11 -19.96
CA ALA A 497 4.84 15.11 -21.13
C ALA A 497 3.63 14.17 -21.00
N TYR A 498 3.58 13.28 -19.99
CA TYR A 498 2.40 12.44 -19.74
C TYR A 498 1.25 13.27 -19.19
N ASN A 499 1.51 14.29 -18.37
CA ASN A 499 0.50 15.19 -17.82
C ASN A 499 0.02 16.23 -18.87
N THR A 500 -0.49 15.73 -20.01
CA THR A 500 -1.05 16.52 -21.11
C THR A 500 -2.40 15.97 -21.55
N PRO A 501 -3.31 16.78 -22.12
CA PRO A 501 -4.60 16.31 -22.64
C PRO A 501 -4.46 15.25 -23.75
N GLU A 502 -3.38 15.32 -24.53
CA GLU A 502 -3.05 14.36 -25.58
C GLU A 502 -2.45 13.06 -25.05
N GLY A 503 -1.69 13.13 -23.94
CA GLY A 503 -0.96 12.02 -23.36
C GLY A 503 0.14 11.45 -24.28
N ILE A 504 0.69 10.31 -23.87
CA ILE A 504 1.72 9.58 -24.60
C ILE A 504 1.14 8.32 -25.24
N TYR A 505 1.48 8.07 -26.52
CA TYR A 505 1.15 6.80 -27.19
C TYR A 505 1.93 5.65 -26.55
N ALA A 506 1.26 4.82 -25.76
CA ALA A 506 1.85 3.68 -25.04
C ALA A 506 0.81 2.55 -24.85
N PRO A 507 0.33 1.91 -25.94
CA PRO A 507 -0.72 0.89 -25.89
C PRO A 507 -0.34 -0.37 -25.10
N GLN A 508 0.95 -0.61 -24.84
CA GLN A 508 1.42 -1.69 -23.97
C GLN A 508 0.98 -1.51 -22.51
N PHE A 509 0.78 -0.26 -22.06
CA PHE A 509 0.29 0.04 -20.72
C PHE A 509 -1.22 0.26 -20.69
N GLY A 510 -1.75 1.07 -21.62
CA GLY A 510 -3.14 1.57 -21.60
C GLY A 510 -4.27 0.53 -21.72
N GLY A 511 -3.97 -0.73 -22.03
CA GLY A 511 -4.98 -1.79 -22.18
C GLY A 511 -5.88 -1.53 -23.39
N ASN A 512 -7.13 -1.14 -23.15
CA ASN A 512 -8.05 -0.69 -24.20
C ASN A 512 -7.74 0.75 -24.69
N LYS A 513 -6.90 1.52 -23.99
CA LYS A 513 -6.40 2.84 -24.42
C LYS A 513 -5.10 2.72 -25.21
N ALA A 514 -4.97 3.54 -26.26
CA ALA A 514 -3.73 3.69 -27.03
C ALA A 514 -2.82 4.82 -26.52
N PHE A 515 -3.40 5.81 -25.85
CA PHE A 515 -2.70 6.94 -25.23
C PHE A 515 -2.93 6.91 -23.71
N VAL A 516 -1.91 7.23 -22.95
CA VAL A 516 -1.93 7.27 -21.49
C VAL A 516 -1.50 8.67 -21.02
N SER A 517 -2.22 9.26 -20.07
CA SER A 517 -1.84 10.56 -19.50
C SER A 517 -1.75 10.52 -17.98
N THR A 518 -2.63 9.78 -17.32
CA THR A 518 -2.70 9.66 -15.85
C THR A 518 -1.92 8.47 -15.30
N CYS A 519 -1.64 8.45 -13.99
CA CYS A 519 -1.10 7.27 -13.30
C CYS A 519 -2.01 6.05 -13.51
N GLN A 520 -3.33 6.25 -13.47
CA GLN A 520 -4.34 5.21 -13.65
C GLN A 520 -4.31 4.58 -15.04
N ASP A 521 -4.01 5.32 -16.11
CA ASP A 521 -3.99 4.75 -17.46
C ASP A 521 -2.95 3.62 -17.61
N CYS A 522 -1.82 3.72 -16.89
CA CYS A 522 -0.79 2.68 -16.86
C CYS A 522 -1.02 1.64 -15.76
N HIS A 523 -1.24 2.08 -14.52
CA HIS A 523 -1.28 1.20 -13.34
C HIS A 523 -2.68 0.66 -13.01
N MET A 524 -3.73 1.22 -13.61
CA MET A 524 -5.11 0.76 -13.50
C MET A 524 -5.79 0.60 -14.86
N ARG A 525 -5.02 0.17 -15.88
CA ARG A 525 -5.39 0.16 -17.29
C ARG A 525 -6.81 -0.32 -17.61
N ASP A 526 -7.39 0.28 -18.65
CA ASP A 526 -8.75 -0.02 -19.11
C ASP A 526 -8.85 -1.46 -19.65
N VAL A 527 -9.83 -2.22 -19.15
CA VAL A 527 -10.17 -3.56 -19.63
C VAL A 527 -11.66 -3.69 -19.93
N THR A 528 -12.01 -4.62 -20.82
CA THR A 528 -13.43 -4.93 -21.09
C THR A 528 -13.99 -5.87 -20.02
N GLY A 529 -14.92 -5.38 -19.19
CA GLY A 529 -15.44 -6.15 -18.06
C GLY A 529 -16.66 -5.54 -17.37
N ARG A 530 -17.04 -6.13 -16.22
CA ARG A 530 -18.02 -5.56 -15.28
C ARG A 530 -17.33 -5.24 -13.97
N GLY A 531 -17.69 -4.13 -13.34
CA GLY A 531 -17.09 -3.72 -12.06
C GLY A 531 -17.57 -4.51 -10.83
N CYS A 532 -18.68 -5.25 -10.94
CA CYS A 532 -19.21 -6.11 -9.87
C CYS A 532 -20.08 -7.25 -10.44
N ASN A 533 -20.52 -8.15 -9.56
CA ASN A 533 -21.46 -9.24 -9.83
C ASN A 533 -22.91 -8.97 -9.34
N PHE A 534 -23.15 -7.79 -8.75
CA PHE A 534 -24.42 -7.43 -8.12
C PHE A 534 -25.37 -6.73 -9.10
N GLY A 535 -26.63 -7.20 -9.17
CA GLY A 535 -27.65 -6.61 -10.03
C GLY A 535 -27.44 -6.93 -11.52
N THR A 536 -27.44 -5.90 -12.35
CA THR A 536 -27.30 -5.95 -13.82
C THR A 536 -26.24 -4.96 -14.32
N PRO A 537 -25.02 -4.96 -13.75
CA PRO A 537 -24.06 -3.89 -13.95
C PRO A 537 -23.59 -3.86 -15.42
N PRO A 538 -23.37 -2.67 -16.00
CA PRO A 538 -22.99 -2.55 -17.39
C PRO A 538 -21.64 -3.22 -17.66
N VAL A 539 -21.52 -3.81 -18.85
CA VAL A 539 -20.20 -4.13 -19.41
C VAL A 539 -19.59 -2.81 -19.89
N ARG A 540 -18.33 -2.61 -19.55
CA ARG A 540 -17.51 -1.43 -19.83
C ARG A 540 -16.31 -1.84 -20.63
N ASP A 541 -15.87 -0.99 -21.56
CA ASP A 541 -14.54 -1.10 -22.19
C ASP A 541 -13.51 -0.22 -21.47
N ASP A 542 -13.96 0.61 -20.52
CA ASP A 542 -13.21 1.57 -19.72
C ASP A 542 -13.09 1.15 -18.24
N LEU A 543 -13.21 -0.15 -17.91
CA LEU A 543 -13.13 -0.60 -16.52
C LEU A 543 -11.68 -0.56 -16.01
N PRO A 544 -11.36 0.15 -14.90
CA PRO A 544 -10.00 0.17 -14.38
C PRO A 544 -9.62 -1.16 -13.74
N LEU A 545 -8.65 -1.88 -14.33
CA LEU A 545 -8.10 -3.09 -13.74
C LEU A 545 -7.34 -2.71 -12.47
N HIS A 546 -7.71 -3.25 -11.30
CA HIS A 546 -7.03 -2.92 -10.05
C HIS A 546 -5.69 -3.67 -9.92
N ASP A 547 -4.78 -3.45 -10.86
CA ASP A 547 -3.47 -4.09 -10.93
C ASP A 547 -2.49 -3.43 -9.95
N MET A 548 -2.21 -2.14 -10.16
CA MET A 548 -1.44 -1.28 -9.25
C MET A 548 -0.03 -1.82 -8.90
N THR A 549 0.57 -2.62 -9.78
CA THR A 549 1.95 -3.09 -9.64
C THR A 549 2.96 -2.08 -10.17
N GLY A 550 4.04 -1.89 -9.42
CA GLY A 550 5.32 -1.32 -9.88
C GLY A 550 6.34 -2.42 -10.16
N GLY A 551 7.63 -2.19 -9.85
CA GLY A 551 8.72 -3.14 -10.10
C GLY A 551 8.95 -4.25 -9.07
N SER A 552 8.14 -4.36 -8.01
CA SER A 552 8.40 -5.33 -6.93
C SER A 552 7.97 -6.75 -7.33
N ALA A 553 8.94 -7.64 -7.54
CA ALA A 553 8.73 -9.04 -7.93
C ALA A 553 9.24 -10.05 -6.89
N TRP A 554 10.34 -9.73 -6.18
CA TRP A 554 10.94 -10.62 -5.18
C TRP A 554 10.14 -10.70 -3.88
N LEU A 555 9.91 -9.55 -3.23
CA LEU A 555 9.26 -9.50 -1.92
C LEU A 555 7.85 -10.12 -1.90
N PRO A 556 6.95 -9.88 -2.90
CA PRO A 556 5.66 -10.55 -2.94
C PRO A 556 5.79 -12.08 -2.96
N GLY A 557 6.85 -12.62 -3.57
CA GLY A 557 7.13 -14.06 -3.63
C GLY A 557 7.35 -14.72 -2.27
N LEU A 558 7.75 -13.96 -1.25
CA LEU A 558 7.95 -14.44 0.12
C LEU A 558 6.63 -14.55 0.89
N LEU A 559 5.68 -13.64 0.62
CA LEU A 559 4.47 -13.47 1.44
C LEU A 559 3.61 -14.75 1.57
N PRO A 560 3.43 -15.60 0.53
CA PRO A 560 2.71 -16.87 0.67
C PRO A 560 3.29 -17.85 1.70
N ALA A 561 4.60 -17.77 1.98
CA ALA A 561 5.25 -18.59 3.00
C ALA A 561 5.18 -17.96 4.40
N LEU A 562 5.25 -16.62 4.47
CA LEU A 562 5.23 -15.86 5.72
C LEU A 562 3.81 -15.70 6.30
N PHE A 563 2.82 -15.47 5.43
CA PHE A 563 1.44 -15.12 5.80
C PHE A 563 0.41 -16.02 5.08
N PRO A 564 0.50 -17.37 5.21
CA PRO A 564 -0.28 -18.33 4.41
C PRO A 564 -1.80 -18.30 4.67
N SER A 565 -2.26 -17.57 5.68
CA SER A 565 -3.70 -17.41 5.99
C SER A 565 -4.29 -16.11 5.44
N ASP A 566 -3.44 -15.15 5.05
CA ASP A 566 -3.82 -13.75 4.83
C ASP A 566 -3.69 -13.38 3.34
N VAL A 567 -2.68 -13.90 2.66
CA VAL A 567 -2.44 -13.67 1.23
C VAL A 567 -3.06 -14.74 0.33
N ASP A 568 -3.18 -14.44 -0.97
CA ASP A 568 -3.62 -15.38 -2.01
C ASP A 568 -2.43 -15.68 -2.93
N PRO A 569 -1.87 -16.91 -2.89
CA PRO A 569 -0.69 -17.24 -3.67
C PRO A 569 -0.88 -17.04 -5.18
N ASP A 570 -2.05 -17.34 -5.73
CA ASP A 570 -2.30 -17.17 -7.17
C ASP A 570 -2.42 -15.69 -7.54
N ALA A 571 -3.05 -14.87 -6.68
CA ALA A 571 -3.11 -13.42 -6.88
C ALA A 571 -1.72 -12.78 -6.81
N ILE A 572 -0.90 -13.19 -5.84
CA ILE A 572 0.50 -12.77 -5.69
C ILE A 572 1.31 -13.15 -6.94
N GLN A 573 1.22 -14.38 -7.44
CA GLN A 573 1.95 -14.78 -8.65
C GLN A 573 1.48 -14.01 -9.90
N ALA A 574 0.19 -13.68 -9.99
CA ALA A 574 -0.31 -12.81 -11.05
C ALA A 574 0.25 -11.37 -10.93
N GLY A 575 0.35 -10.82 -9.71
CA GLY A 575 0.99 -9.53 -9.45
C GLY A 575 2.47 -9.51 -9.83
N ILE A 576 3.24 -10.53 -9.46
CA ILE A 576 4.66 -10.68 -9.83
C ILE A 576 4.83 -10.72 -11.36
N ALA A 577 3.96 -11.44 -12.08
CA ALA A 577 3.99 -11.50 -13.54
C ALA A 577 3.72 -10.13 -14.19
N ARG A 578 2.83 -9.32 -13.60
CA ARG A 578 2.51 -7.96 -14.07
C ARG A 578 3.61 -6.96 -13.71
N ALA A 579 4.23 -7.08 -12.53
CA ALA A 579 5.43 -6.32 -12.16
C ALA A 579 6.60 -6.55 -13.14
N ARG A 580 6.87 -7.81 -13.52
CA ARG A 580 7.86 -8.16 -14.56
C ARG A 580 7.51 -7.57 -15.92
N TYR A 581 6.23 -7.63 -16.31
CA TYR A 581 5.76 -7.01 -17.55
C TYR A 581 5.98 -5.49 -17.55
N MET A 582 5.71 -4.81 -16.42
CA MET A 582 5.99 -3.37 -16.28
C MET A 582 7.49 -3.07 -16.43
N LEU A 583 8.35 -3.80 -15.71
CA LEU A 583 9.81 -3.66 -15.81
C LEU A 583 10.34 -3.86 -17.24
N GLN A 584 9.81 -4.84 -17.96
CA GLN A 584 10.21 -5.15 -19.35
C GLN A 584 9.77 -4.08 -20.36
N ASN A 585 8.75 -3.28 -20.06
CA ASN A 585 8.28 -2.20 -20.94
C ASN A 585 8.70 -0.80 -20.46
N ALA A 586 9.24 -0.67 -19.24
CA ALA A 586 9.61 0.61 -18.62
C ALA A 586 10.82 1.29 -19.29
N ALA A 587 11.62 0.55 -20.06
CA ALA A 587 12.77 1.09 -20.77
C ALA A 587 13.00 0.39 -22.11
N ASP A 588 13.51 1.13 -23.09
CA ASP A 588 14.16 0.54 -24.27
C ASP A 588 15.68 0.50 -24.08
N LEU A 589 16.31 -0.53 -24.63
CA LEU A 589 17.76 -0.73 -24.64
C LEU A 589 18.24 -0.82 -26.09
N ASN A 590 19.04 0.15 -26.54
CA ASN A 590 19.71 0.14 -27.84
C ASN A 590 21.22 0.05 -27.64
N VAL A 591 21.90 -0.71 -28.49
CA VAL A 591 23.35 -0.91 -28.41
C VAL A 591 23.97 -0.82 -29.80
N THR A 592 24.99 0.02 -29.94
CA THR A 592 25.78 0.20 -31.17
C THR A 592 27.27 0.06 -30.86
N ALA A 593 28.04 -0.42 -31.83
CA ALA A 593 29.50 -0.31 -31.79
C ALA A 593 29.90 0.97 -32.54
N GLU A 594 30.74 1.78 -31.92
CA GLU A 594 31.26 3.05 -32.44
C GLU A 594 32.76 3.06 -32.15
N ASP A 595 33.57 2.89 -33.20
CA ASP A 595 35.02 2.66 -33.11
C ASP A 595 35.38 1.50 -32.15
N LEU A 596 36.23 1.75 -31.14
CA LEU A 596 36.56 0.80 -30.07
C LEU A 596 35.59 0.85 -28.88
N MET A 597 34.45 1.53 -28.99
CA MET A 597 33.48 1.68 -27.90
C MET A 597 32.16 0.98 -28.21
N LEU A 598 31.59 0.32 -27.20
CA LEU A 598 30.22 -0.16 -27.20
C LEU A 598 29.34 0.93 -26.58
N LYS A 599 28.58 1.64 -27.41
CA LYS A 599 27.58 2.61 -26.96
C LYS A 599 26.31 1.87 -26.55
N VAL A 600 25.86 2.12 -25.33
CA VAL A 600 24.60 1.63 -24.77
C VAL A 600 23.70 2.83 -24.49
N THR A 601 22.53 2.86 -25.11
CA THR A 601 21.49 3.86 -24.88
C THR A 601 20.32 3.23 -24.13
N VAL A 602 19.97 3.79 -22.97
CA VAL A 602 18.79 3.41 -22.18
C VAL A 602 17.77 4.53 -22.25
N THR A 603 16.58 4.25 -22.79
CA THR A 603 15.50 5.24 -22.94
C THR A 603 14.41 4.99 -21.91
N ASN A 604 14.01 6.02 -21.16
CA ASN A 604 12.93 5.94 -20.18
C ASN A 604 11.55 6.00 -20.87
N ASN A 605 10.73 4.96 -20.67
CA ASN A 605 9.34 4.88 -21.16
C ASN A 605 8.29 5.03 -20.04
N THR A 606 8.71 5.47 -18.86
CA THR A 606 7.84 5.78 -17.72
C THR A 606 7.49 7.28 -17.65
N GLY A 607 6.43 7.61 -16.91
CA GLY A 607 6.01 8.99 -16.71
C GLY A 607 6.85 9.79 -15.71
N HIS A 608 7.73 9.13 -14.96
CA HIS A 608 8.51 9.67 -13.84
C HIS A 608 10.00 9.32 -14.04
N LYS A 609 10.88 9.51 -13.05
CA LYS A 609 12.26 9.02 -13.17
C LYS A 609 12.32 7.50 -13.27
N LEU A 610 13.41 6.99 -13.84
CA LEU A 610 13.70 5.56 -13.95
C LEU A 610 14.96 5.20 -13.16
N PRO A 611 14.85 4.47 -12.02
CA PRO A 611 13.62 4.14 -11.29
C PRO A 611 13.07 5.34 -10.47
N THR A 612 11.80 5.30 -10.10
CA THR A 612 11.16 6.26 -9.18
C THR A 612 10.85 5.62 -7.81
N GLY A 613 10.25 6.40 -6.91
CA GLY A 613 9.81 5.99 -5.58
C GLY A 613 10.94 5.88 -4.57
N TYR A 614 10.73 5.05 -3.54
CA TYR A 614 11.62 4.89 -2.38
C TYR A 614 13.11 4.85 -2.78
N PRO A 615 13.95 5.75 -2.26
CA PRO A 615 15.29 6.01 -2.79
C PRO A 615 16.31 4.92 -2.44
N GLU A 616 16.22 4.33 -1.24
CA GLU A 616 17.26 3.46 -0.71
C GLU A 616 17.11 2.01 -1.22
N GLY A 617 18.22 1.38 -1.61
CA GLY A 617 18.25 -0.01 -2.06
C GLY A 617 17.65 -0.31 -3.44
N ARG A 618 16.89 0.60 -4.06
CA ARG A 618 16.45 0.46 -5.45
C ARG A 618 17.54 0.88 -6.42
N ARG A 619 17.85 0.04 -7.40
CA ARG A 619 18.82 0.35 -8.47
C ARG A 619 18.46 -0.31 -9.80
N ILE A 620 18.80 0.38 -10.89
CA ILE A 620 18.90 -0.20 -12.24
C ILE A 620 20.36 -0.16 -12.65
N TRP A 621 20.87 -1.14 -13.39
CA TRP A 621 22.21 -1.07 -13.95
C TRP A 621 22.32 -1.77 -15.30
N ILE A 622 23.38 -1.43 -16.03
CA ILE A 622 23.75 -2.06 -17.29
C ILE A 622 24.86 -3.08 -16.98
N ASN A 623 24.61 -4.36 -17.24
CA ASN A 623 25.63 -5.42 -17.26
C ASN A 623 26.09 -5.63 -18.70
N VAL A 624 27.40 -5.64 -18.94
CA VAL A 624 28.00 -5.85 -20.27
C VAL A 624 28.94 -7.04 -20.21
N LYS A 625 28.77 -7.99 -21.13
CA LYS A 625 29.62 -9.18 -21.29
C LYS A 625 30.20 -9.23 -22.69
N PHE A 626 31.52 -9.30 -22.79
CA PHE A 626 32.22 -9.42 -24.07
C PHE A 626 32.73 -10.85 -24.29
N TYR A 627 32.57 -11.37 -25.50
CA TYR A 627 32.93 -12.76 -25.83
C TYR A 627 33.89 -12.87 -27.03
N ASP A 628 34.79 -13.86 -26.97
CA ASP A 628 35.70 -14.21 -28.06
C ASP A 628 35.03 -15.01 -29.19
N GLY A 629 35.79 -15.30 -30.26
CA GLY A 629 35.32 -16.11 -31.40
C GLY A 629 34.96 -17.57 -31.09
N ALA A 630 35.22 -18.05 -29.87
CA ALA A 630 34.80 -19.35 -29.34
C ALA A 630 33.60 -19.25 -28.37
N MET A 631 33.02 -18.05 -28.19
CA MET A 631 32.00 -17.71 -27.19
C MET A 631 32.47 -17.86 -25.73
N SER A 632 33.77 -17.69 -25.48
CA SER A 632 34.35 -17.57 -24.13
C SER A 632 34.22 -16.13 -23.63
N LEU A 633 33.82 -15.94 -22.37
CA LEU A 633 33.76 -14.62 -21.74
C LEU A 633 35.18 -14.03 -21.59
N ILE A 634 35.39 -12.82 -22.10
CA ILE A 634 36.64 -12.06 -22.00
C ILE A 634 36.59 -11.13 -20.78
N SER A 635 35.53 -10.34 -20.67
CA SER A 635 35.29 -9.41 -19.56
C SER A 635 33.80 -9.24 -19.29
N GLU A 636 33.49 -8.80 -18.07
CA GLU A 636 32.15 -8.44 -17.61
C GLU A 636 32.23 -7.16 -16.77
N SER A 637 31.36 -6.19 -17.03
CA SER A 637 31.16 -4.97 -16.22
C SER A 637 29.82 -5.05 -15.48
N ALA A 638 29.78 -4.50 -14.26
CA ALA A 638 28.63 -4.54 -13.35
C ALA A 638 28.05 -5.96 -13.16
N ALA A 639 28.94 -6.92 -12.87
CA ALA A 639 28.61 -8.31 -12.60
C ALA A 639 27.84 -8.46 -11.28
N TYR A 640 26.82 -9.32 -11.24
CA TYR A 640 26.07 -9.63 -10.01
C TYR A 640 26.37 -11.05 -9.54
N ASP A 641 26.86 -11.16 -8.31
CA ASP A 641 27.11 -12.42 -7.62
C ASP A 641 25.85 -12.84 -6.83
N ALA A 642 25.15 -13.86 -7.34
CA ALA A 642 23.94 -14.40 -6.72
C ALA A 642 24.20 -15.13 -5.38
N ASP A 643 25.40 -15.67 -5.15
CA ASP A 643 25.72 -16.36 -3.89
C ASP A 643 25.90 -15.35 -2.74
N THR A 644 26.52 -14.19 -3.02
CA THR A 644 26.83 -13.16 -2.01
C THR A 644 25.94 -11.92 -2.04
N GLY A 645 25.11 -11.76 -3.08
CA GLY A 645 24.23 -10.61 -3.33
C GLY A 645 24.96 -9.34 -3.77
N TYR A 646 26.26 -9.43 -4.10
CA TYR A 646 27.12 -8.31 -4.41
C TYR A 646 27.02 -7.90 -5.88
N LEU A 647 26.99 -6.59 -6.14
CA LEU A 647 27.10 -5.99 -7.48
C LEU A 647 28.52 -5.40 -7.63
N SER A 648 29.22 -5.66 -8.73
CA SER A 648 30.54 -5.06 -8.95
C SER A 648 30.45 -3.56 -9.23
N HIS A 649 31.41 -2.82 -8.67
CA HIS A 649 31.62 -1.40 -8.92
C HIS A 649 32.99 -1.22 -9.61
N ASP A 650 33.15 -1.86 -10.77
CA ASP A 650 34.29 -1.63 -11.66
C ASP A 650 34.21 -0.23 -12.32
N PRO A 651 35.31 0.31 -12.88
CA PRO A 651 35.36 1.70 -13.37
C PRO A 651 34.38 2.05 -14.50
N GLU A 652 33.83 1.05 -15.20
CA GLU A 652 32.84 1.24 -16.28
C GLU A 652 31.39 1.03 -15.81
N ALA A 653 31.16 0.58 -14.57
CA ALA A 653 29.85 0.20 -14.08
C ALA A 653 28.86 1.38 -14.02
N LYS A 654 27.82 1.35 -14.87
CA LYS A 654 26.72 2.32 -14.83
C LYS A 654 25.54 1.80 -14.00
N ILE A 655 25.33 2.44 -12.85
CA ILE A 655 24.21 2.19 -11.95
C ILE A 655 23.35 3.46 -11.87
N TYR A 656 22.05 3.34 -12.11
CA TYR A 656 21.04 4.37 -11.96
C TYR A 656 20.38 4.27 -10.59
N HIS A 657 20.65 5.25 -9.72
CA HIS A 657 20.15 5.30 -8.35
C HIS A 657 20.16 6.75 -7.80
N ILE A 658 19.72 6.90 -6.56
CA ILE A 658 19.78 8.14 -5.79
C ILE A 658 20.47 7.84 -4.45
N GLU A 659 21.30 8.78 -3.99
CA GLU A 659 21.96 8.74 -2.68
C GLU A 659 21.50 9.95 -1.84
N PRO A 660 20.45 9.79 -1.01
CA PRO A 660 20.16 10.72 0.08
C PRO A 660 21.27 10.67 1.14
N GLY A 661 21.35 11.70 1.97
CA GLY A 661 22.41 11.81 2.97
C GLY A 661 22.26 12.98 3.93
N ILE A 662 23.24 13.08 4.83
CA ILE A 662 23.31 14.05 5.93
C ILE A 662 24.36 15.11 5.59
N ASP A 663 23.94 16.38 5.53
CA ASP A 663 24.85 17.48 5.23
C ASP A 663 25.87 17.77 6.37
N PRO A 664 26.94 18.56 6.12
CA PRO A 664 27.97 18.81 7.12
C PRO A 664 27.49 19.58 8.36
N ALA A 665 26.43 20.38 8.27
CA ALA A 665 25.88 21.13 9.39
C ALA A 665 25.06 20.21 10.29
N LEU A 666 24.16 19.41 9.73
CA LEU A 666 23.36 18.43 10.46
C LEU A 666 24.24 17.33 11.06
N ALA A 667 25.20 16.79 10.29
CA ALA A 667 26.17 15.80 10.77
C ALA A 667 26.94 16.29 12.01
N SER A 668 27.35 17.56 12.02
CA SER A 668 28.04 18.17 13.16
C SER A 668 27.15 18.34 14.41
N ILE A 669 25.82 18.37 14.26
CA ILE A 669 24.86 18.44 15.37
C ILE A 669 24.57 17.04 15.92
N LEU A 670 24.36 16.07 15.03
CA LEU A 670 24.03 14.68 15.37
C LEU A 670 25.25 13.87 15.85
N GLY A 671 26.47 14.31 15.54
CA GLY A 671 27.70 13.55 15.79
C GLY A 671 27.91 12.39 14.82
N LEU A 672 27.21 12.40 13.68
CA LEU A 672 27.29 11.42 12.61
C LEU A 672 28.28 11.85 11.51
N PRO A 673 28.71 10.94 10.62
CA PRO A 673 29.39 11.31 9.38
C PRO A 673 28.48 12.15 8.47
N SER A 674 29.08 13.04 7.66
CA SER A 674 28.39 13.69 6.55
C SER A 674 28.66 12.95 5.24
N GLY A 675 27.66 12.90 4.36
CA GLY A 675 27.69 12.19 3.09
C GLY A 675 26.41 11.38 2.86
N PRO A 676 26.39 10.52 1.83
CA PRO A 676 25.37 9.49 1.63
C PRO A 676 25.07 8.69 2.90
N SER A 677 23.80 8.43 3.17
CA SER A 677 23.35 7.75 4.38
C SER A 677 22.02 7.03 4.12
N LEU A 678 21.82 5.91 4.82
CA LEU A 678 20.59 5.11 4.80
C LEU A 678 19.71 5.37 6.03
N HIS A 679 20.06 6.36 6.86
CA HIS A 679 19.21 6.86 7.95
C HIS A 679 18.07 7.71 7.38
N PHE A 680 17.07 7.03 6.82
CA PHE A 680 15.91 7.56 6.10
C PHE A 680 15.36 8.89 6.67
N VAL A 681 15.13 8.98 7.99
CA VAL A 681 14.53 10.16 8.65
C VAL A 681 15.51 11.30 8.96
N LEU A 682 16.81 11.05 8.85
CA LEU A 682 17.88 12.03 9.12
C LEU A 682 18.44 12.65 7.83
N ASN A 683 18.14 12.05 6.68
CA ASN A 683 18.62 12.51 5.38
C ASN A 683 17.96 13.85 5.00
N ASN A 684 18.78 14.90 4.87
CA ASN A 684 18.35 16.27 4.55
C ASN A 684 18.92 16.80 3.22
N LYS A 685 19.73 15.99 2.51
CA LYS A 685 20.36 16.37 1.26
C LYS A 685 20.46 15.18 0.30
N VAL A 686 20.32 15.43 -1.00
CA VAL A 686 20.70 14.47 -2.05
C VAL A 686 22.14 14.73 -2.47
N TYR A 687 22.96 13.66 -2.49
CA TYR A 687 24.38 13.69 -2.88
C TYR A 687 24.62 13.20 -4.32
N LEU A 688 23.74 12.33 -4.83
CA LEU A 688 23.76 11.82 -6.20
C LEU A 688 22.32 11.49 -6.60
N ASP A 689 21.91 11.86 -7.81
CA ASP A 689 20.69 11.36 -8.45
C ASP A 689 20.93 11.37 -9.96
N ASN A 690 21.30 10.21 -10.50
CA ASN A 690 21.54 10.01 -11.92
C ASN A 690 20.42 9.22 -12.60
N ARG A 691 19.24 9.12 -11.98
CA ARG A 691 18.10 8.36 -12.49
C ARG A 691 17.52 9.07 -13.72
N ILE A 692 17.23 8.31 -14.77
CA ILE A 692 16.87 8.87 -16.08
C ILE A 692 15.52 9.59 -15.97
N PRO A 693 15.40 10.88 -16.32
CA PRO A 693 14.15 11.62 -16.17
C PRO A 693 13.11 11.24 -17.25
N PRO A 694 11.83 11.61 -17.07
CA PRO A 694 10.78 11.31 -18.04
C PRO A 694 10.80 12.24 -19.26
N ARG A 695 10.06 11.85 -20.30
CA ARG A 695 9.81 12.71 -21.48
C ARG A 695 9.16 14.03 -21.07
N GLY A 696 9.54 15.16 -21.67
CA GLY A 696 9.10 16.50 -21.25
C GLY A 696 9.87 17.08 -20.06
N PHE A 697 10.90 16.38 -19.56
CA PHE A 697 11.79 16.91 -18.52
C PHE A 697 12.42 18.25 -18.92
N THR A 698 12.40 19.19 -18.00
CA THR A 698 13.24 20.40 -18.05
C THR A 698 13.93 20.61 -16.71
N ASN A 699 15.16 21.11 -16.76
CA ASN A 699 15.97 21.36 -15.58
C ASN A 699 15.32 22.38 -14.64
N ALA A 700 14.60 23.36 -15.19
CA ALA A 700 13.87 24.37 -14.41
C ALA A 700 12.71 23.76 -13.62
N ALA A 701 11.81 23.03 -14.28
CA ALA A 701 10.63 22.45 -13.61
C ALA A 701 11.02 21.44 -12.51
N PHE A 702 12.08 20.65 -12.73
CA PHE A 702 12.53 19.67 -11.74
C PHE A 702 13.28 20.31 -10.56
N ALA A 703 13.82 21.53 -10.72
CA ALA A 703 14.40 22.28 -9.60
C ALA A 703 13.34 22.77 -8.60
N ASP A 704 12.16 23.19 -9.10
CA ASP A 704 11.09 23.79 -8.28
C ASP A 704 10.62 22.84 -7.15
N PHE A 705 10.54 21.53 -7.41
CA PHE A 705 10.10 20.52 -6.44
C PHE A 705 11.24 19.73 -5.76
N GLY A 706 12.50 20.06 -6.05
CA GLY A 706 13.67 19.34 -5.52
C GLY A 706 13.95 17.99 -6.19
N GLY A 707 13.51 17.79 -7.43
CA GLY A 707 13.72 16.58 -8.22
C GLY A 707 14.86 16.64 -9.24
N SER A 708 15.68 17.69 -9.27
CA SER A 708 16.81 17.80 -10.22
C SER A 708 17.76 16.58 -10.16
N PRO A 709 18.39 16.19 -11.28
CA PRO A 709 19.58 15.34 -11.24
C PRO A 709 20.70 15.97 -10.40
N VAL A 710 21.52 15.15 -9.73
CA VAL A 710 22.62 15.58 -8.86
C VAL A 710 23.86 14.74 -9.18
N GLU A 711 25.03 15.37 -9.29
CA GLU A 711 26.30 14.75 -9.80
C GLU A 711 26.17 14.06 -11.18
N HIS A 712 25.11 14.37 -11.92
CA HIS A 712 24.87 13.99 -13.31
C HIS A 712 24.02 15.07 -13.99
N THR A 713 24.05 15.15 -15.33
CA THR A 713 23.35 16.20 -16.08
C THR A 713 22.63 15.65 -17.30
N TYR A 714 21.34 15.97 -17.42
CA TYR A 714 20.52 15.73 -18.61
C TYR A 714 20.18 17.07 -19.28
N ALA A 715 20.22 17.13 -20.60
CA ALA A 715 19.66 18.26 -21.33
C ALA A 715 18.12 18.31 -21.16
N ASP A 716 17.51 19.48 -21.38
CA ASP A 716 16.05 19.56 -21.48
C ASP A 716 15.57 18.65 -22.64
N GLU A 717 14.42 17.99 -22.43
CA GLU A 717 13.88 16.91 -23.29
C GLU A 717 14.72 15.61 -23.38
N GLN A 718 15.81 15.48 -22.63
CA GLN A 718 16.62 14.24 -22.61
C GLN A 718 16.06 13.21 -21.61
N TYR A 719 15.23 12.29 -22.11
CA TYR A 719 14.67 11.15 -21.36
C TYR A 719 15.41 9.83 -21.62
N TRP A 720 16.69 9.91 -21.97
CA TRP A 720 17.57 8.76 -22.19
C TRP A 720 18.99 9.05 -21.70
N ASP A 721 19.72 7.98 -21.40
CA ASP A 721 21.12 8.02 -21.00
C ASP A 721 21.98 7.26 -22.01
N GLU A 722 23.19 7.74 -22.27
CA GLU A 722 24.19 7.08 -23.10
C GLU A 722 25.42 6.75 -22.26
N THR A 723 25.82 5.48 -22.25
CA THR A 723 27.03 5.00 -21.59
C THR A 723 27.90 4.26 -22.61
N TYR A 724 29.21 4.46 -22.55
CA TYR A 724 30.17 3.89 -23.49
C TYR A 724 31.12 2.95 -22.74
N TYR A 725 31.29 1.73 -23.22
CA TYR A 725 32.19 0.70 -22.66
C TYR A 725 33.32 0.40 -23.63
N ALA A 726 34.55 0.25 -23.17
CA ALA A 726 35.65 -0.15 -24.04
C ALA A 726 35.46 -1.58 -24.56
N ILE A 727 35.55 -1.79 -25.87
CA ILE A 727 35.55 -3.13 -26.47
C ILE A 727 36.93 -3.75 -26.20
N PRO A 728 37.03 -4.84 -25.42
CA PRO A 728 38.33 -5.41 -25.07
C PRO A 728 38.94 -6.14 -26.28
N PRO A 729 40.28 -6.16 -26.42
CA PRO A 729 40.97 -6.86 -27.51
C PRO A 729 40.52 -8.31 -27.66
N GLY A 730 40.13 -8.69 -28.88
CA GLY A 730 39.68 -10.05 -29.23
C GLY A 730 38.19 -10.32 -28.99
N ALA A 731 37.42 -9.36 -28.50
CA ALA A 731 35.97 -9.47 -28.45
C ALA A 731 35.36 -9.35 -29.85
N VAL A 732 34.56 -10.35 -30.23
CA VAL A 732 33.81 -10.37 -31.51
C VAL A 732 32.31 -10.16 -31.30
N SER A 733 31.83 -10.27 -30.06
CA SER A 733 30.42 -10.07 -29.72
C SER A 733 30.26 -9.56 -28.29
N ALA A 734 29.12 -8.92 -28.02
CA ALA A 734 28.72 -8.45 -26.70
C ALA A 734 27.26 -8.80 -26.40
N GLU A 735 26.99 -9.10 -25.13
CA GLU A 735 25.66 -9.20 -24.54
C GLU A 735 25.51 -8.06 -23.52
N VAL A 736 24.43 -7.28 -23.63
CA VAL A 736 24.13 -6.15 -22.75
C VAL A 736 22.77 -6.40 -22.12
N THR A 737 22.70 -6.42 -20.80
CA THR A 737 21.45 -6.59 -20.06
C THR A 737 21.20 -5.42 -19.11
N LEU A 738 20.00 -4.85 -19.21
CA LEU A 738 19.49 -3.86 -18.26
C LEU A 738 18.76 -4.61 -17.13
N TYR A 739 19.27 -4.47 -15.91
CA TYR A 739 18.74 -5.13 -14.71
C TYR A 739 18.06 -4.15 -13.77
N TYR A 740 17.01 -4.59 -13.08
CA TYR A 740 16.39 -3.90 -11.95
C TYR A 740 16.53 -4.72 -10.67
N GLN A 741 16.81 -4.08 -9.54
CA GLN A 741 16.77 -4.70 -8.21
C GLN A 741 15.94 -3.84 -7.24
N SER A 742 15.00 -4.47 -6.52
CA SER A 742 14.07 -3.79 -5.61
C SER A 742 14.65 -3.47 -4.23
N THR A 743 15.64 -4.24 -3.76
CA THR A 743 16.40 -3.95 -2.54
C THR A 743 17.83 -4.45 -2.70
N SER A 744 18.79 -3.65 -2.28
CA SER A 744 20.21 -3.96 -2.42
C SER A 744 20.76 -4.66 -1.18
N LYS A 745 21.94 -5.27 -1.32
CA LYS A 745 22.65 -5.90 -0.20
C LYS A 745 22.97 -4.86 0.88
N GLU A 746 23.47 -3.72 0.45
CA GLU A 746 23.97 -2.64 1.30
C GLU A 746 22.84 -2.11 2.22
N PHE A 747 21.62 -1.97 1.68
CA PHE A 747 20.45 -1.58 2.47
C PHE A 747 20.03 -2.66 3.48
N VAL A 748 19.99 -3.94 3.08
CA VAL A 748 19.59 -5.01 3.99
C VAL A 748 20.65 -5.27 5.09
N GLU A 749 21.94 -5.09 4.78
CA GLU A 749 23.01 -5.17 5.79
C GLU A 749 23.00 -3.97 6.74
N PHE A 750 22.70 -2.75 6.25
CA PHE A 750 22.45 -1.58 7.10
C PHE A 750 21.27 -1.82 8.07
N LEU A 751 20.13 -2.29 7.56
CA LEU A 751 18.96 -2.59 8.40
C LEU A 751 19.25 -3.63 9.49
N ARG A 752 20.17 -4.57 9.24
CA ARG A 752 20.67 -5.54 10.24
C ARG A 752 21.59 -4.90 11.26
N ASP A 753 22.59 -4.15 10.79
CA ASP A 753 23.71 -3.70 11.62
C ASP A 753 23.36 -2.48 12.49
N GLU A 754 22.50 -1.58 12.00
CA GLU A 754 22.06 -0.39 12.75
C GLU A 754 20.85 -0.66 13.66
N ASN A 755 20.10 -1.75 13.50
CA ASN A 755 18.96 -2.02 14.37
C ASN A 755 19.42 -2.53 15.74
N THR A 756 19.33 -1.66 16.73
CA THR A 756 19.73 -1.94 18.13
C THR A 756 18.54 -2.00 19.09
N THR A 757 17.34 -1.65 18.63
CA THR A 757 16.12 -1.60 19.46
C THR A 757 15.31 -2.90 19.43
N ASN A 758 15.41 -3.69 18.35
CA ASN A 758 14.74 -4.99 18.22
C ASN A 758 15.49 -5.91 17.23
N ASN A 759 14.87 -7.02 16.81
CA ASN A 759 15.49 -8.01 15.92
C ASN A 759 15.00 -7.92 14.46
N ILE A 760 14.09 -7.01 14.11
CA ILE A 760 13.41 -7.01 12.79
C ILE A 760 14.42 -6.79 11.65
N GLY A 761 15.49 -6.04 11.89
CA GLY A 761 16.62 -5.90 10.97
C GLY A 761 17.32 -7.22 10.65
N GLN A 762 17.62 -8.02 11.68
CA GLN A 762 18.20 -9.36 11.53
C GLN A 762 17.21 -10.33 10.87
N GLU A 763 15.93 -10.26 11.22
CA GLU A 763 14.88 -11.08 10.58
C GLU A 763 14.77 -10.76 9.07
N MET A 764 14.84 -9.49 8.68
CA MET A 764 14.87 -9.07 7.28
C MET A 764 16.13 -9.54 6.54
N TYR A 765 17.30 -9.47 7.18
CA TYR A 765 18.53 -10.04 6.60
C TYR A 765 18.46 -11.55 6.44
N ASP A 766 17.91 -12.27 7.41
CA ASP A 766 17.75 -13.71 7.35
C ASP A 766 16.79 -14.11 6.22
N LEU A 767 15.69 -13.38 6.04
CA LEU A 767 14.77 -13.54 4.90
C LEU A 767 15.48 -13.31 3.56
N TRP A 768 16.25 -12.22 3.45
CA TRP A 768 17.01 -11.90 2.24
C TRP A 768 18.05 -12.98 1.90
N ASN A 769 18.87 -13.37 2.87
CA ASN A 769 19.95 -14.34 2.69
C ASN A 769 19.43 -15.76 2.36
N GLN A 770 18.26 -16.14 2.88
CA GLN A 770 17.65 -17.45 2.64
C GLN A 770 16.83 -17.54 1.35
N ASN A 771 16.51 -16.42 0.70
CA ASN A 771 15.66 -16.37 -0.51
C ASN A 771 16.38 -15.64 -1.65
N ASP A 772 17.52 -16.19 -2.08
CA ASP A 772 18.27 -15.78 -3.28
C ASP A 772 18.73 -14.31 -3.31
N LYS A 773 18.75 -13.62 -2.17
CA LYS A 773 19.35 -12.28 -1.99
C LYS A 773 18.74 -11.17 -2.86
N CYS A 774 17.43 -11.25 -3.11
CA CYS A 774 16.71 -10.35 -4.02
C CYS A 774 17.39 -10.31 -5.40
N PRO A 775 17.34 -11.40 -6.17
CA PRO A 775 18.02 -11.48 -7.45
C PRO A 775 17.44 -10.43 -8.43
N PRO A 776 18.25 -9.86 -9.33
CA PRO A 776 17.77 -8.84 -10.26
C PRO A 776 16.80 -9.39 -11.29
N GLU A 777 15.82 -8.57 -11.63
CA GLU A 777 14.88 -8.80 -12.72
C GLU A 777 15.45 -8.23 -14.03
N VAL A 778 15.39 -9.00 -15.11
CA VAL A 778 15.77 -8.53 -16.46
C VAL A 778 14.70 -7.59 -16.98
N MET A 779 15.08 -6.35 -17.28
CA MET A 779 14.25 -5.40 -18.01
C MET A 779 14.37 -5.62 -19.52
N GLN A 780 15.61 -5.56 -20.04
CA GLN A 780 15.91 -5.68 -21.46
C GLN A 780 17.25 -6.38 -21.68
N THR A 781 17.42 -7.05 -22.81
CA THR A 781 18.71 -7.62 -23.25
C THR A 781 18.91 -7.38 -24.74
N ALA A 782 20.08 -6.86 -25.09
CA ALA A 782 20.53 -6.63 -26.45
C ALA A 782 21.83 -7.39 -26.73
N TYR A 783 22.08 -7.71 -28.01
CA TYR A 783 23.26 -8.43 -28.45
C TYR A 783 23.89 -7.73 -29.64
N ILE A 784 25.21 -7.54 -29.61
CA ILE A 784 26.00 -7.29 -30.82
C ILE A 784 26.71 -8.59 -31.19
N THR A 785 26.36 -9.14 -32.36
CA THR A 785 26.88 -10.42 -32.86
C THR A 785 28.07 -10.27 -33.80
N SER A 786 28.54 -9.04 -34.02
CA SER A 786 29.69 -8.70 -34.84
C SER A 786 30.25 -7.35 -34.37
N LEU A 787 31.25 -7.39 -33.50
CA LEU A 787 32.13 -6.25 -33.22
C LEU A 787 33.21 -6.26 -34.31
N LEU A 788 33.18 -5.29 -35.22
CA LEU A 788 34.18 -5.15 -36.28
C LEU A 788 35.46 -4.53 -35.71
N GLN A 789 36.21 -5.35 -34.97
CA GLN A 789 37.55 -5.00 -34.53
C GLN A 789 38.37 -4.55 -35.77
N ALA A 790 39.08 -3.42 -35.69
CA ALA A 790 39.83 -2.81 -36.80
C ALA A 790 39.03 -2.06 -37.90
N ASP A 791 37.73 -1.80 -37.71
CA ASP A 791 37.05 -0.66 -38.37
C ASP A 791 37.54 0.62 -37.67
N LEU A 792 38.47 1.33 -38.30
CA LEU A 792 39.21 2.48 -37.75
C LEU A 792 38.73 3.83 -38.31
N ASP A 793 37.88 3.83 -39.34
CA ASP A 793 37.22 5.02 -39.88
C ASP A 793 35.71 5.09 -39.60
N GLY A 794 35.13 4.05 -38.99
CA GLY A 794 33.75 3.98 -38.56
C GLY A 794 32.76 3.74 -39.70
N SER A 795 33.23 3.18 -40.82
CA SER A 795 32.41 2.99 -42.04
C SER A 795 31.48 1.79 -42.00
N GLY A 796 31.63 0.89 -41.02
CA GLY A 796 30.83 -0.33 -40.86
C GLY A 796 31.40 -1.54 -41.60
N GLY A 797 32.71 -1.57 -41.80
CA GLY A 797 33.47 -2.63 -42.46
C GLY A 797 34.97 -2.44 -42.23
N VAL A 798 35.80 -3.45 -42.52
CA VAL A 798 37.26 -3.33 -42.42
C VAL A 798 37.86 -3.32 -43.83
N ASP A 799 38.37 -2.18 -44.28
CA ASP A 799 38.90 -1.99 -45.62
C ASP A 799 40.27 -1.29 -45.72
N PHE A 800 40.59 -0.74 -46.90
CA PHE A 800 41.86 -0.08 -47.17
C PHE A 800 41.99 1.30 -46.50
N PHE A 801 40.87 1.98 -46.20
CA PHE A 801 40.87 3.25 -45.48
C PHE A 801 41.28 3.02 -44.02
N ASP A 802 40.73 2.00 -43.37
CA ASP A 802 41.14 1.52 -42.05
C ASP A 802 42.61 1.13 -42.02
N PHE A 803 43.08 0.37 -43.02
CA PHE A 803 44.49 -0.01 -43.11
C PHE A 803 45.41 1.22 -43.29
N SER A 804 44.93 2.26 -43.97
CA SER A 804 45.67 3.52 -44.13
C SER A 804 45.82 4.26 -42.79
N ILE A 805 44.80 4.20 -41.93
CA ILE A 805 44.83 4.74 -40.57
C ILE A 805 45.78 3.89 -39.70
N PHE A 806 45.60 2.56 -39.69
CA PHE A 806 46.47 1.62 -38.97
C PHE A 806 47.95 1.81 -39.32
N ALA A 807 48.27 1.81 -40.62
CA ALA A 807 49.64 1.98 -41.11
C ALA A 807 50.25 3.35 -40.78
N SER A 808 49.43 4.37 -40.51
CA SER A 808 49.93 5.69 -40.09
C SER A 808 50.49 5.70 -38.66
N PHE A 809 50.08 4.73 -37.83
CA PHE A 809 50.54 4.56 -36.45
C PHE A 809 51.54 3.41 -36.26
N PHE A 810 51.81 2.63 -37.31
CA PHE A 810 52.66 1.43 -37.24
C PHE A 810 54.08 1.72 -36.73
N GLY A 811 54.47 1.04 -35.66
CA GLY A 811 55.76 1.18 -34.98
C GLY A 811 55.77 2.17 -33.81
N ASN A 812 54.66 2.86 -33.53
CA ASN A 812 54.51 3.74 -32.37
C ASN A 812 54.23 2.95 -31.09
N ASP A 813 54.70 3.48 -29.95
CA ASP A 813 54.29 3.04 -28.62
C ASP A 813 53.12 3.95 -28.16
N CYS A 814 51.96 3.36 -27.83
CA CYS A 814 50.69 4.03 -27.55
C CYS A 814 50.14 3.51 -26.21
N ILE A 815 50.37 4.24 -25.11
CA ILE A 815 50.27 3.71 -23.73
C ILE A 815 49.09 4.32 -22.94
N GLU A 816 48.48 5.39 -23.44
CA GLU A 816 47.40 6.19 -22.84
C GLU A 816 46.47 6.71 -23.98
N PRO A 817 45.33 7.41 -23.74
CA PRO A 817 44.28 7.63 -24.76
C PRO A 817 44.61 8.72 -25.80
N ASP A 818 45.71 8.50 -26.52
CA ASP A 818 46.14 9.26 -27.69
C ASP A 818 45.41 8.77 -28.95
N SER A 819 45.40 9.58 -30.01
CA SER A 819 44.72 9.26 -31.29
C SER A 819 45.26 8.02 -32.04
N CYS A 820 46.30 7.36 -31.52
CA CYS A 820 46.80 6.09 -32.05
C CYS A 820 46.25 4.85 -31.35
N GLY A 821 45.54 5.02 -30.22
CA GLY A 821 44.98 3.90 -29.44
C GLY A 821 44.04 3.01 -30.25
N GLN A 822 43.31 3.58 -31.22
CA GLN A 822 42.46 2.84 -32.16
C GLN A 822 43.20 1.76 -32.96
N ALA A 823 44.51 1.92 -33.20
CA ALA A 823 45.32 0.93 -33.93
C ALA A 823 46.00 -0.11 -33.01
N ASN A 824 45.91 0.01 -31.69
CA ASN A 824 46.47 -0.91 -30.68
C ASN A 824 45.51 -2.09 -30.46
N LEU A 825 45.24 -2.83 -31.53
CA LEU A 825 44.22 -3.86 -31.64
C LEU A 825 44.48 -5.09 -30.75
N ASP A 826 45.73 -5.34 -30.34
CA ASP A 826 46.09 -6.42 -29.44
C ASP A 826 46.22 -6.01 -27.95
N GLY A 827 46.18 -4.70 -27.68
CA GLY A 827 46.25 -4.13 -26.33
C GLY A 827 47.64 -4.09 -25.69
N THR A 828 48.72 -4.45 -26.41
CA THR A 828 50.08 -4.47 -25.84
C THR A 828 50.71 -3.10 -25.63
N GLY A 829 50.14 -2.05 -26.22
CA GLY A 829 50.60 -0.67 -26.11
C GLY A 829 51.68 -0.28 -27.12
N ARG A 830 51.85 -1.10 -28.18
CA ARG A 830 52.80 -0.85 -29.27
C ARG A 830 52.21 -1.36 -30.58
N ILE A 831 51.95 -0.45 -31.52
CA ILE A 831 51.43 -0.81 -32.84
C ILE A 831 52.48 -1.62 -33.61
N ASP A 832 52.34 -2.94 -33.72
CA ASP A 832 53.28 -3.77 -34.48
C ASP A 832 52.63 -4.90 -35.31
N PHE A 833 53.41 -5.92 -35.65
CA PHE A 833 52.96 -7.04 -36.46
C PHE A 833 51.91 -7.91 -35.76
N ALA A 834 51.79 -7.82 -34.43
CA ALA A 834 50.71 -8.46 -33.69
C ALA A 834 49.37 -7.78 -33.95
N ASP A 835 49.27 -6.45 -33.83
CA ASP A 835 48.07 -5.69 -34.21
C ASP A 835 47.76 -5.86 -35.70
N LEU A 836 48.77 -5.87 -36.57
CA LEU A 836 48.56 -6.10 -38.00
C LEU A 836 47.98 -7.51 -38.28
N ALA A 837 48.29 -8.50 -37.45
CA ALA A 837 47.68 -9.82 -37.57
C ALA A 837 46.19 -9.77 -37.19
N VAL A 838 45.83 -9.04 -36.13
CA VAL A 838 44.42 -8.79 -35.75
C VAL A 838 43.70 -8.02 -36.85
N PHE A 839 44.30 -6.93 -37.35
CA PHE A 839 43.78 -6.13 -38.46
C PHE A 839 43.50 -6.99 -39.69
N VAL A 840 44.48 -7.82 -40.10
CA VAL A 840 44.34 -8.65 -41.32
C VAL A 840 43.33 -9.77 -41.14
N ASP A 841 43.20 -10.35 -39.95
CA ASP A 841 42.16 -11.35 -39.69
C ASP A 841 40.77 -10.70 -39.76
N ALA A 842 40.60 -9.51 -39.18
CA ALA A 842 39.38 -8.73 -39.31
C ALA A 842 39.08 -8.31 -40.77
N TRP A 843 40.07 -7.89 -41.55
CA TRP A 843 39.90 -7.56 -42.98
C TRP A 843 39.55 -8.78 -43.85
N LEU A 844 40.04 -9.98 -43.49
CA LEU A 844 39.79 -11.18 -44.28
C LEU A 844 38.48 -11.90 -43.92
N TRP A 845 37.95 -11.69 -42.71
CA TRP A 845 36.79 -12.43 -42.20
C TRP A 845 35.64 -11.56 -41.68
N GLY A 846 35.92 -10.34 -41.22
CA GLY A 846 34.93 -9.25 -41.15
C GLY A 846 34.49 -8.86 -42.56
N LYS A 847 33.27 -8.32 -42.68
CA LYS A 847 32.67 -8.00 -43.98
C LYS A 847 32.73 -6.52 -44.30
#